data_AF-D7LUF4-F1
#
_entry.id   AF-D7LUF4-F1
#
_cell.length_a   1.000
_cell.length_b   1.000
_cell.length_c   1.000
_cell.angle_alpha   90.00
_cell.angle_beta   90.00
_cell.angle_gamma   90.00
#
_symmetry.space_group_name_H-M   'P 1'
#
loop_
_entity.id
_entity.type
_entity.pdbx_description
1 polymer ?
#
loop_
_entity_poly.entity_id
_entity_poly.type
_entity_poly.pdbx_seq_one_letter_code
_entity_poly.pdbx_strand_id
1 'polypeptide(L)'
;MEFKELKEAIEKIELVDAHAHNIVSLDSSFPFIGTFSEAAGDALTFAPHSLSFKRNLREIAQLYGTEVSLEAIEEHRKTSGLDSFTSKCFKEARISALLIDDGLKLDKKHDIEWHRNFVPFVGRVLRIETLAEQILEEECPDDGYFYGSKSTEPPVWDLDSFTKTFVERLNSLVPKIVALKTIAAYRSGLDIDTYVSKAVAENGLVEVLRAGSPVRIGNKGLIDYIVTISLEVAERCDLPLQIHTGFGDRDLDLRLSNPLHLRNLLEDKRFAKCRIVLLHAAYPFSKEASFLSSVYPQVYLDFGLAVPKLSVHGMVSSVKELLDLASIKKVMFSTDGYASPETYYLGAKKAREVIFLVLSDACASGDLSLMEAIDAAKDIFSQNSIKFYKLDIDSNSSSPQSIISPKLEMKEPDVQEDSSSFVRIIWVDTSGQQRCRAVQAQRFNKSVKKNGVGLTFASMGMTSFTDGPAEESNLTGVGEIRLVPDLSTKQTIRWTKQESMVLADMHLKPGEAWEYCPRETLRRVAKVLKDEFDLVMNAGFENEFYLLKNVVREGKEEYVPFEFGPYCSTSSFDVASPIFHEIVPALESLNIEVEQFHAESGKGQFEVSLGHTVASHAADNLVYTREVIRSVARKHGLLATFVPKYDFCDIGSGSHVHLSLWKNGENVFPASNKSSAHGISSIGEEFMAGVLFHLPSILAVIAPLPNSYDRIQPNTWSGAFQCWGRENREAALRAASPPGTPDGLVTNFEIKSFDGSANPHLGLAVIMAAGIDGLRRHLQLPTPIDINPADVAATLNRLPETLSEAVEALDKDEVFHDLLGQKLLVAIKGVRKSEVEYYSKNPDSYKQLIHRY
;
A
#
# COMPACT_ATOMS: atom_id res chain seq x y z
N MET A 1 21.09 3.21 -1.24
CA MET A 1 21.88 4.47 -1.19
C MET A 1 20.97 5.69 -1.04
N GLU A 2 19.70 5.61 -1.45
CA GLU A 2 18.74 6.72 -1.56
C GLU A 2 18.33 7.39 -0.23
N PHE A 3 18.48 6.71 0.92
CA PHE A 3 18.29 7.30 2.26
C PHE A 3 19.50 7.07 3.18
N LYS A 4 20.71 7.06 2.61
CA LYS A 4 21.94 6.79 3.37
C LYS A 4 22.10 7.79 4.54
N GLU A 5 21.79 9.06 4.31
CA GLU A 5 21.86 10.10 5.34
C GLU A 5 20.87 9.84 6.48
N LEU A 6 19.61 9.50 6.17
CA LEU A 6 18.61 9.13 7.18
C LEU A 6 19.05 7.89 7.96
N LYS A 7 19.56 6.86 7.27
CA LYS A 7 20.06 5.65 7.92
C LYS A 7 21.22 5.95 8.86
N GLU A 8 22.21 6.72 8.39
CA GLU A 8 23.36 7.11 9.22
C GLU A 8 22.94 8.00 10.40
N ALA A 9 21.96 8.89 10.20
CA ALA A 9 21.41 9.71 11.27
C ALA A 9 20.75 8.81 12.32
N ILE A 10 19.86 7.90 11.88
CA ILE A 10 19.19 6.93 12.75
C ILE A 10 20.20 6.07 13.51
N GLU A 11 21.26 5.57 12.88
CA GLU A 11 22.28 4.73 13.54
C GLU A 11 23.08 5.50 14.60
N LYS A 12 23.23 6.83 14.47
CA LYS A 12 24.00 7.67 15.41
C LYS A 12 23.19 8.15 16.61
N ILE A 13 21.86 8.18 16.54
CA ILE A 13 20.99 8.67 17.62
C ILE A 13 21.21 7.87 18.91
N GLU A 14 21.38 8.57 20.02
CA GLU A 14 21.32 7.99 21.37
C GLU A 14 19.85 7.88 21.81
N LEU A 15 19.47 6.70 22.32
CA LEU A 15 18.09 6.35 22.61
C LEU A 15 17.72 6.71 24.05
N VAL A 16 16.53 7.29 24.21
CA VAL A 16 15.83 7.32 25.50
C VAL A 16 14.85 6.16 25.50
N ASP A 17 15.20 5.09 26.20
CA ASP A 17 14.34 3.94 26.38
C ASP A 17 13.28 4.25 27.44
N ALA A 18 12.09 4.64 26.98
CA ALA A 18 11.05 5.23 27.82
C ALA A 18 10.29 4.20 28.68
N HIS A 19 10.49 2.91 28.47
CA HIS A 19 9.87 1.84 29.26
C HIS A 19 10.64 0.52 29.14
N ALA A 20 11.03 -0.02 30.28
CA ALA A 20 11.65 -1.34 30.40
C ALA A 20 11.48 -1.88 31.84
N HIS A 21 12.07 -3.04 32.11
CA HIS A 21 11.99 -3.75 33.39
C HIS A 21 13.35 -4.33 33.81
N ASN A 22 13.54 -4.56 35.11
CA ASN A 22 14.81 -5.03 35.65
C ASN A 22 15.37 -6.28 34.94
N ILE A 23 16.70 -6.31 34.85
CA ILE A 23 17.49 -7.49 34.46
C ILE A 23 17.63 -8.45 35.64
N VAL A 24 17.63 -9.75 35.39
CA VAL A 24 17.81 -10.81 36.39
C VAL A 24 19.23 -11.38 36.37
N SER A 25 19.63 -11.97 37.49
CA SER A 25 20.88 -12.72 37.58
C SER A 25 20.88 -13.96 36.68
N LEU A 26 22.07 -14.45 36.31
CA LEU A 26 22.22 -15.64 35.44
C LEU A 26 21.64 -16.93 36.05
N ASP A 27 21.50 -16.99 37.38
CA ASP A 27 20.93 -18.11 38.11
C ASP A 27 19.43 -17.93 38.44
N SER A 28 18.76 -16.94 37.82
CA SER A 28 17.31 -16.77 37.87
C SER A 28 16.57 -17.98 37.27
N SER A 29 15.36 -18.22 37.75
CA SER A 29 14.44 -19.22 37.20
C SER A 29 13.86 -18.84 35.84
N PHE A 30 14.03 -17.60 35.39
CA PHE A 30 13.52 -17.13 34.10
C PHE A 30 14.27 -17.82 32.93
N PRO A 31 13.57 -18.61 32.09
CA PRO A 31 14.23 -19.35 31.03
C PRO A 31 14.63 -18.40 29.89
N PHE A 32 15.85 -18.53 29.37
CA PHE A 32 16.35 -17.61 28.33
C PHE A 32 15.49 -17.61 27.06
N ILE A 33 14.88 -18.75 26.70
CA ILE A 33 13.92 -18.82 25.60
C ILE A 33 12.72 -17.86 25.77
N GLY A 34 12.36 -17.51 27.01
CA GLY A 34 11.32 -16.52 27.33
C GLY A 34 11.65 -15.11 26.81
N THR A 35 12.93 -14.78 26.59
CA THR A 35 13.30 -13.49 25.98
C THR A 35 12.70 -13.30 24.58
N PHE A 36 12.40 -14.39 23.87
CA PHE A 36 11.90 -14.37 22.50
C PHE A 36 10.37 -14.43 22.40
N SER A 37 9.65 -14.71 23.48
CA SER A 37 8.21 -15.01 23.43
C SER A 37 7.49 -14.63 24.71
N GLU A 38 6.27 -14.15 24.57
CA GLU A 38 5.34 -13.89 25.69
C GLU A 38 4.60 -15.18 26.12
N ALA A 39 4.83 -16.29 25.42
CA ALA A 39 4.27 -17.58 25.77
C ALA A 39 4.89 -18.12 27.07
N ALA A 40 4.08 -18.75 27.90
CA ALA A 40 4.51 -19.45 29.11
C ALA A 40 4.02 -20.91 29.11
N GLY A 41 4.61 -21.75 29.95
CA GLY A 41 4.28 -23.18 30.05
C GLY A 41 4.50 -23.92 28.72
N ASP A 42 3.62 -24.88 28.41
CA ASP A 42 3.74 -25.72 27.22
C ASP A 42 3.77 -24.93 25.92
N ALA A 43 3.11 -23.77 25.87
CA ALA A 43 3.10 -22.91 24.68
C ALA A 43 4.51 -22.37 24.33
N LEU A 44 5.40 -22.21 25.32
CA LEU A 44 6.76 -21.74 25.11
C LEU A 44 7.59 -22.73 24.27
N THR A 45 7.24 -24.02 24.28
CA THR A 45 7.92 -25.04 23.45
C THR A 45 7.78 -24.78 21.95
N PHE A 46 6.77 -24.01 21.54
CA PHE A 46 6.55 -23.62 20.14
C PHE A 46 7.29 -22.33 19.76
N ALA A 47 7.83 -21.58 20.71
CA ALA A 47 8.55 -20.33 20.45
C ALA A 47 9.68 -20.47 19.41
N PRO A 48 10.48 -21.56 19.38
CA PRO A 48 11.54 -21.76 18.39
C PRO A 48 11.06 -21.78 16.93
N HIS A 49 9.78 -22.06 16.71
CA HIS A 49 9.17 -22.11 15.39
C HIS A 49 8.64 -20.75 14.91
N SER A 50 8.59 -19.74 15.79
CA SER A 50 8.13 -18.40 15.45
C SER A 50 9.15 -17.62 14.60
N LEU A 51 8.65 -16.70 13.77
CA LEU A 51 9.50 -15.80 12.97
C LEU A 51 10.37 -14.89 13.86
N SER A 52 9.78 -14.41 14.96
CA SER A 52 10.47 -13.55 15.93
C SER A 52 11.68 -14.24 16.54
N PHE A 53 11.49 -15.46 17.04
CA PHE A 53 12.58 -16.26 17.61
C PHE A 53 13.71 -16.47 16.61
N LYS A 54 13.41 -16.98 15.41
CA LYS A 54 14.44 -17.33 14.41
C LYS A 54 15.26 -16.11 13.97
N ARG A 55 14.62 -14.94 13.86
CA ARG A 55 15.30 -13.70 13.54
C ARG A 55 16.18 -13.26 14.70
N ASN A 56 15.60 -13.10 15.89
CA ASN A 56 16.27 -12.53 17.04
C ASN A 56 17.43 -13.43 17.53
N LEU A 57 17.32 -14.75 17.39
CA LEU A 57 18.41 -15.69 17.69
C LEU A 57 19.64 -15.42 16.82
N ARG A 58 19.46 -15.16 15.51
CA ARG A 58 20.56 -14.79 14.61
C ARG A 58 21.20 -13.47 14.99
N GLU A 59 20.40 -12.50 15.43
CA GLU A 59 20.91 -11.18 15.84
C GLU A 59 21.76 -11.25 17.10
N ILE A 60 21.37 -12.07 18.08
CA ILE A 60 22.16 -12.31 19.29
C ILE A 60 23.42 -13.13 18.97
N ALA A 61 23.29 -14.19 18.17
CA ALA A 61 24.44 -14.98 17.74
C ALA A 61 25.47 -14.12 17.00
N GLN A 62 25.01 -13.20 16.13
CA GLN A 62 25.88 -12.24 15.47
C GLN A 62 26.51 -11.24 16.44
N LEU A 63 25.73 -10.73 17.41
CA LEU A 63 26.25 -9.84 18.45
C LEU A 63 27.38 -10.52 19.21
N TYR A 64 27.22 -11.77 19.61
CA TYR A 64 28.18 -12.51 20.42
C TYR A 64 29.29 -13.21 19.62
N GLY A 65 29.12 -13.38 18.30
CA GLY A 65 30.05 -14.13 17.45
C GLY A 65 29.98 -15.64 17.68
N THR A 66 28.79 -16.16 18.00
CA THR A 66 28.54 -17.59 18.27
C THR A 66 27.85 -18.28 17.09
N GLU A 67 27.72 -19.60 17.16
CA GLU A 67 26.81 -20.33 16.28
C GLU A 67 25.34 -19.92 16.54
N VAL A 68 24.48 -20.08 15.52
CA VAL A 68 23.05 -19.75 15.59
C VAL A 68 22.29 -20.89 16.26
N SER A 69 22.47 -21.02 17.58
CA SER A 69 21.73 -21.97 18.42
C SER A 69 21.49 -21.37 19.81
N LEU A 70 20.46 -21.87 20.49
CA LEU A 70 20.13 -21.45 21.87
C LEU A 70 21.28 -21.82 22.81
N GLU A 71 21.78 -23.04 22.64
CA GLU A 71 22.83 -23.64 23.46
C GLU A 71 24.15 -22.87 23.36
N ALA A 72 24.55 -22.45 22.16
CA ALA A 72 25.78 -21.69 21.96
C ALA A 72 25.71 -20.30 22.61
N ILE A 73 24.55 -19.65 22.54
CA ILE A 73 24.34 -18.35 23.18
C ILE A 73 24.29 -18.50 24.70
N GLU A 74 23.62 -19.52 25.23
CA GLU A 74 23.58 -19.77 26.66
C GLU A 74 24.96 -20.11 27.23
N GLU A 75 25.79 -20.85 26.49
CA GLU A 75 27.18 -21.11 26.87
C GLU A 75 28.03 -19.83 26.86
N HIS A 76 27.84 -18.96 25.86
CA HIS A 76 28.48 -17.65 25.84
C HIS A 76 28.07 -16.78 27.04
N ARG A 77 26.79 -16.79 27.43
CA ARG A 77 26.28 -16.06 28.59
C ARG A 77 26.92 -16.56 29.89
N LYS A 78 27.05 -17.88 30.05
CA LYS A 78 27.72 -18.50 31.21
C LYS A 78 29.20 -18.15 31.30
N THR A 79 29.91 -18.17 30.18
CA THR A 79 31.36 -17.95 30.13
C THR A 79 31.77 -16.47 30.21
N SER A 80 30.97 -15.57 29.65
CA SER A 80 31.29 -14.12 29.59
C SER A 80 30.94 -13.36 30.88
N GLY A 81 29.91 -13.81 31.60
CA GLY A 81 29.39 -13.13 32.79
C GLY A 81 28.43 -11.97 32.47
N LEU A 82 27.45 -11.75 33.36
CA LEU A 82 26.33 -10.82 33.17
C LEU A 82 26.76 -9.40 32.81
N ASP A 83 27.65 -8.80 33.60
CA ASP A 83 28.08 -7.41 33.41
C ASP A 83 28.73 -7.19 32.03
N SER A 84 29.49 -8.18 31.55
CA SER A 84 30.21 -8.11 30.29
C SER A 84 29.26 -8.06 29.10
N PHE A 85 28.34 -9.02 29.00
CA PHE A 85 27.39 -9.03 27.88
C PHE A 85 26.29 -7.97 28.04
N THR A 86 25.96 -7.55 29.26
CA THR A 86 25.10 -6.38 29.50
C THR A 86 25.75 -5.12 28.92
N SER A 87 27.02 -4.85 29.27
CA SER A 87 27.77 -3.72 28.71
C SER A 87 27.80 -3.75 27.18
N LYS A 88 27.95 -4.93 26.59
CA LYS A 88 27.93 -5.12 25.14
C LYS A 88 26.56 -4.81 24.53
N CYS A 89 25.47 -5.36 25.07
CA CYS A 89 24.11 -5.10 24.60
C CYS A 89 23.76 -3.61 24.65
N PHE A 90 24.02 -2.95 25.78
CA PHE A 90 23.69 -1.53 25.98
C PHE A 90 24.53 -0.60 25.11
N LYS A 91 25.83 -0.90 24.96
CA LYS A 91 26.72 -0.13 24.09
C LYS A 91 26.30 -0.20 22.62
N GLU A 92 25.97 -1.40 22.13
CA GLU A 92 25.49 -1.57 20.75
C GLU A 92 24.09 -0.99 20.54
N ALA A 93 23.23 -1.00 21.56
CA ALA A 93 21.93 -0.34 21.52
C ALA A 93 22.03 1.20 21.50
N ARG A 94 23.11 1.77 22.04
CA ARG A 94 23.33 3.22 22.26
C ARG A 94 22.21 3.87 23.09
N ILE A 95 21.88 3.27 24.22
CA ILE A 95 20.88 3.80 25.16
C ILE A 95 21.56 4.83 26.08
N SER A 96 21.07 6.07 26.09
CA SER A 96 21.58 7.15 26.94
C SER A 96 20.75 7.36 28.20
N ALA A 97 19.48 6.97 28.18
CA ALA A 97 18.58 7.02 29.33
C ALA A 97 17.64 5.84 29.32
N LEU A 98 17.35 5.33 30.52
CA LEU A 98 16.52 4.15 30.72
C LEU A 98 15.46 4.40 31.78
N LEU A 99 14.19 4.18 31.47
CA LEU A 99 13.09 4.28 32.43
C LEU A 99 12.59 2.87 32.80
N ILE A 100 12.77 2.49 34.06
CA ILE A 100 12.49 1.12 34.54
C ILE A 100 11.21 1.10 35.36
N ASP A 101 10.21 0.34 34.91
CA ASP A 101 9.11 -0.15 35.74
C ASP A 101 9.62 -1.32 36.60
N ASP A 102 9.82 -1.01 37.88
CA ASP A 102 10.32 -1.94 38.89
C ASP A 102 9.22 -2.76 39.58
N GLY A 103 7.97 -2.65 39.12
CA GLY A 103 6.83 -3.40 39.65
C GLY A 103 6.68 -4.81 39.09
N LEU A 104 7.39 -5.17 38.03
CA LEU A 104 7.35 -6.53 37.47
C LEU A 104 7.97 -7.54 38.45
N LYS A 105 7.23 -8.62 38.75
CA LYS A 105 7.69 -9.70 39.64
C LYS A 105 8.62 -10.64 38.86
N LEU A 106 9.91 -10.53 39.13
CA LEU A 106 10.97 -11.39 38.59
C LEU A 106 11.85 -11.87 39.74
N ASP A 107 12.24 -13.15 39.73
CA ASP A 107 13.15 -13.67 40.74
C ASP A 107 14.58 -13.17 40.48
N LYS A 108 15.30 -12.85 41.56
CA LYS A 108 16.71 -12.40 41.51
C LYS A 108 16.96 -11.22 40.55
N LYS A 109 15.98 -10.32 40.43
CA LYS A 109 16.16 -9.07 39.67
C LYS A 109 17.14 -8.13 40.35
N HIS A 110 17.96 -7.47 39.56
CA HIS A 110 18.86 -6.42 40.02
C HIS A 110 18.10 -5.13 40.31
N ASP A 111 18.51 -4.41 41.34
CA ASP A 111 17.95 -3.10 41.68
C ASP A 111 18.15 -2.09 40.54
N ILE A 112 17.32 -1.05 40.51
CA ILE A 112 17.41 0.02 39.52
C ILE A 112 18.80 0.69 39.49
N GLU A 113 19.46 0.84 40.63
CA GLU A 113 20.78 1.47 40.71
C GLU A 113 21.88 0.63 40.02
N TRP A 114 21.72 -0.70 39.96
CA TRP A 114 22.65 -1.56 39.23
C TRP A 114 22.71 -1.22 37.74
N HIS A 115 21.59 -0.78 37.16
CA HIS A 115 21.50 -0.45 35.74
C HIS A 115 22.30 0.82 35.39
N ARG A 116 22.58 1.70 36.36
CA ARG A 116 23.42 2.91 36.17
C ARG A 116 24.87 2.59 35.78
N ASN A 117 25.31 1.36 35.98
CA ASN A 117 26.63 0.93 35.53
C ASN A 117 26.74 0.85 34.00
N PHE A 118 25.61 0.81 33.28
CA PHE A 118 25.58 0.58 31.83
C PHE A 118 25.01 1.77 31.03
N VAL A 119 24.25 2.66 31.67
CA VAL A 119 23.65 3.84 31.03
C VAL A 119 23.80 5.10 31.89
N PRO A 120 23.97 6.29 31.28
CA PRO A 120 24.14 7.55 32.01
C PRO A 120 22.99 7.92 32.95
N PHE A 121 21.74 7.66 32.54
CA PHE A 121 20.56 8.02 33.31
C PHE A 121 19.63 6.82 33.48
N VAL A 122 19.19 6.58 34.71
CA VAL A 122 18.13 5.62 35.04
C VAL A 122 17.04 6.31 35.86
N GLY A 123 15.82 6.29 35.35
CA GLY A 123 14.62 6.83 36.01
C GLY A 123 13.67 5.71 36.42
N ARG A 124 13.05 5.86 37.59
CA ARG A 124 12.10 4.86 38.12
C ARG A 124 10.67 5.15 37.65
N VAL A 125 9.99 4.14 37.12
CA VAL A 125 8.56 4.16 36.82
C VAL A 125 7.85 3.31 37.87
N LEU A 126 6.86 3.87 38.56
CA LEU A 126 6.18 3.20 39.67
C LEU A 126 4.87 2.55 39.24
N ARG A 127 4.78 1.23 39.35
CA ARG A 127 3.54 0.48 39.11
C ARG A 127 2.58 0.61 40.30
N ILE A 128 1.44 1.26 40.08
CA ILE A 128 0.51 1.66 41.15
C ILE A 128 -0.19 0.46 41.79
N GLU A 129 -0.51 -0.58 41.01
CA GLU A 129 -1.17 -1.78 41.53
C GLU A 129 -0.22 -2.58 42.42
N THR A 130 1.07 -2.64 42.08
CA THR A 130 2.07 -3.31 42.91
C THR A 130 2.33 -2.56 44.21
N LEU A 131 2.35 -1.22 44.18
CA LEU A 131 2.41 -0.43 45.41
C LEU A 131 1.20 -0.69 46.31
N ALA A 132 0.00 -0.72 45.73
CA ALA A 132 -1.23 -1.01 46.47
C ALA A 132 -1.22 -2.42 47.08
N GLU A 133 -0.83 -3.44 46.30
CA GLU A 133 -0.67 -4.82 46.78
C GLU A 133 0.33 -4.90 47.94
N GLN A 134 1.48 -4.22 47.85
CA GLN A 134 2.49 -4.17 48.92
C GLN A 134 1.94 -3.55 50.20
N ILE A 135 1.21 -2.44 50.11
CA ILE A 135 0.60 -1.79 51.28
C ILE A 135 -0.42 -2.71 51.96
N LEU A 136 -1.24 -3.42 51.18
CA LEU A 136 -2.22 -4.35 51.72
C LEU A 136 -1.59 -5.62 52.33
N GLU A 137 -0.35 -5.95 51.97
CA GLU A 137 0.44 -7.01 52.61
C GLU A 137 1.13 -6.54 53.90
N GLU A 138 1.26 -5.22 54.14
CA GLU A 138 1.75 -4.64 55.40
C GLU A 138 0.66 -4.73 56.50
N GLU A 139 1.08 -4.70 57.77
CA GLU A 139 0.15 -4.60 58.90
C GLU A 139 -0.58 -3.26 58.87
N CYS A 140 -1.91 -3.28 59.06
CA CYS A 140 -2.73 -2.06 59.08
C CYS A 140 -2.27 -1.13 60.22
N PRO A 141 -1.98 0.15 59.97
CA PRO A 141 -1.59 1.09 61.00
C PRO A 141 -2.67 1.20 62.09
N ASP A 142 -2.26 1.16 63.35
CA ASP A 142 -3.17 1.35 64.49
C ASP A 142 -3.56 2.84 64.59
N ASP A 143 -4.56 3.24 63.82
CA ASP A 143 -5.18 4.55 63.92
C ASP A 143 -5.95 4.57 65.25
N GLY A 144 -5.30 5.03 66.33
CA GLY A 144 -5.78 5.06 67.72
C GLY A 144 -7.07 5.86 68.03
N TYR A 145 -8.04 5.86 67.12
CA TYR A 145 -9.36 6.47 67.20
C TYR A 145 -10.46 5.40 67.10
N PHE A 146 -10.55 4.53 68.11
CA PHE A 146 -11.83 3.90 68.44
C PHE A 146 -12.17 4.09 69.92
N TYR A 147 -13.30 4.75 70.16
CA TYR A 147 -13.92 4.90 71.47
C TYR A 147 -14.22 3.52 72.08
N GLY A 148 -13.43 3.11 73.08
CA GLY A 148 -13.95 2.37 74.23
C GLY A 148 -14.15 0.85 74.13
N SER A 149 -13.58 0.12 73.16
CA SER A 149 -13.46 -1.34 73.30
C SER A 149 -12.09 -1.84 72.84
N LYS A 150 -11.41 -2.60 73.71
CA LYS A 150 -10.22 -3.37 73.33
C LYS A 150 -10.70 -4.50 72.41
N SER A 151 -10.68 -4.29 71.11
CA SER A 151 -10.78 -5.37 70.13
C SER A 151 -9.56 -6.28 70.30
N THR A 152 -9.80 -7.59 70.40
CA THR A 152 -8.78 -8.63 70.44
C THR A 152 -8.37 -9.12 69.04
N GLU A 153 -8.91 -8.51 67.99
CA GLU A 153 -8.62 -8.84 66.59
C GLU A 153 -7.68 -7.78 65.99
N PRO A 154 -6.68 -8.18 65.16
CA PRO A 154 -5.75 -7.25 64.54
C PRO A 154 -6.50 -6.24 63.64
N PRO A 155 -5.99 -5.00 63.50
CA PRO A 155 -6.61 -3.99 62.64
C PRO A 155 -6.68 -4.49 61.20
N VAL A 156 -7.87 -4.39 60.60
CA VAL A 156 -8.12 -4.79 59.20
C VAL A 156 -8.18 -3.52 58.35
N TRP A 157 -7.60 -3.56 57.16
CA TRP A 157 -7.67 -2.46 56.20
C TRP A 157 -9.13 -2.10 55.87
N ASP A 158 -9.48 -0.83 56.03
CA ASP A 158 -10.67 -0.22 55.42
C ASP A 158 -10.25 0.72 54.28
N LEU A 159 -11.23 1.20 53.49
CA LEU A 159 -10.89 2.00 52.32
C LEU A 159 -10.27 3.36 52.70
N ASP A 160 -10.67 3.98 53.81
CA ASP A 160 -10.15 5.29 54.22
C ASP A 160 -8.69 5.20 54.68
N SER A 161 -8.37 4.24 55.55
CA SER A 161 -7.01 3.93 56.03
C SER A 161 -6.09 3.51 54.88
N PHE A 162 -6.58 2.67 53.97
CA PHE A 162 -5.85 2.29 52.75
C PHE A 162 -5.58 3.52 51.87
N THR A 163 -6.60 4.32 51.57
CA THR A 163 -6.47 5.50 50.69
C THR A 163 -5.47 6.49 51.24
N LYS A 164 -5.57 6.79 52.55
CA LYS A 164 -4.63 7.66 53.25
C LYS A 164 -3.20 7.14 53.12
N THR A 165 -2.97 5.87 53.46
CA THR A 165 -1.64 5.26 53.41
C THR A 165 -1.08 5.19 51.99
N PHE A 166 -1.92 4.84 51.02
CA PHE A 166 -1.56 4.77 49.60
C PHE A 166 -1.13 6.15 49.07
N VAL A 167 -1.94 7.19 49.32
CA VAL A 167 -1.62 8.56 48.88
C VAL A 167 -0.39 9.11 49.60
N GLU A 168 -0.21 8.86 50.90
CA GLU A 168 0.98 9.25 51.65
C GLU A 168 2.25 8.58 51.10
N ARG A 169 2.20 7.26 50.87
CA ARG A 169 3.31 6.50 50.31
C ARG A 169 3.62 6.95 48.88
N LEU A 170 2.60 7.13 48.04
CA LEU A 170 2.75 7.63 46.67
C LEU A 170 3.42 9.01 46.66
N ASN A 171 2.94 9.96 47.47
CA ASN A 171 3.54 11.30 47.60
C ASN A 171 5.01 11.25 48.06
N SER A 172 5.35 10.35 48.99
CA SER A 172 6.73 10.18 49.44
C SER A 172 7.67 9.68 48.34
N LEU A 173 7.12 8.97 47.34
CA LEU A 173 7.85 8.41 46.21
C LEU A 173 7.93 9.35 45.02
N VAL A 174 7.03 10.33 44.88
CA VAL A 174 7.00 11.30 43.77
C VAL A 174 8.39 11.89 43.44
N PRO A 175 9.22 12.34 44.41
CA PRO A 175 10.54 12.89 44.09
C PRO A 175 11.57 11.86 43.57
N LYS A 176 11.27 10.56 43.65
CA LYS A 176 12.15 9.44 43.31
C LYS A 176 11.73 8.72 42.03
N ILE A 177 10.68 9.19 41.37
CA ILE A 177 10.08 8.53 40.20
C ILE A 177 9.92 9.55 39.07
N VAL A 178 9.93 9.06 37.83
CA VAL A 178 9.74 9.89 36.63
C VAL A 178 8.36 9.71 36.01
N ALA A 179 7.65 8.64 36.36
CA ALA A 179 6.29 8.35 35.90
C ALA A 179 5.59 7.34 36.80
N LEU A 180 4.26 7.30 36.71
CA LEU A 180 3.43 6.20 37.19
C LEU A 180 3.17 5.22 36.05
N LYS A 181 2.81 3.99 36.41
CA LYS A 181 2.39 2.94 35.49
C LYS A 181 1.16 2.24 36.03
N THR A 182 0.16 2.01 35.18
CA THR A 182 -0.96 1.12 35.47
C THR A 182 -0.94 -0.11 34.56
N ILE A 183 -1.30 -1.25 35.16
CA ILE A 183 -1.53 -2.53 34.51
C ILE A 183 -3.01 -2.94 34.56
N ALA A 184 -3.94 -1.98 34.65
CA ALA A 184 -5.39 -2.25 34.70
C ALA A 184 -5.87 -3.17 33.56
N ALA A 185 -5.25 -3.08 32.37
CA ALA A 185 -5.52 -3.97 31.24
C ALA A 185 -5.39 -5.47 31.59
N TYR A 186 -4.37 -5.84 32.38
CA TYR A 186 -4.12 -7.20 32.88
C TYR A 186 -5.07 -7.68 33.97
N ARG A 187 -5.92 -6.78 34.47
CA ARG A 187 -6.71 -7.01 35.66
C ARG A 187 -8.18 -6.91 35.31
N SER A 188 -8.72 -5.70 35.28
CA SER A 188 -10.15 -5.42 35.08
C SER A 188 -10.48 -4.79 33.73
N GLY A 189 -9.48 -4.45 32.91
CA GLY A 189 -9.66 -3.78 31.62
C GLY A 189 -9.48 -2.27 31.67
N LEU A 190 -9.54 -1.65 30.49
CA LEU A 190 -9.28 -0.22 30.29
C LEU A 190 -10.50 0.69 30.40
N ASP A 191 -11.70 0.15 30.62
CA ASP A 191 -12.93 0.93 30.80
C ASP A 191 -13.02 1.50 32.23
N ILE A 192 -12.11 2.41 32.57
CA ILE A 192 -11.97 2.94 33.94
C ILE A 192 -13.16 3.85 34.30
N ASP A 193 -13.91 3.48 35.35
CA ASP A 193 -14.94 4.35 35.93
C ASP A 193 -14.31 5.39 36.86
N THR A 194 -14.11 6.61 36.35
CA THR A 194 -13.54 7.71 37.14
C THR A 194 -14.47 8.23 38.24
N TYR A 195 -15.74 7.80 38.25
CA TYR A 195 -16.75 8.17 39.26
C TYR A 195 -17.14 6.99 40.17
N VAL A 196 -16.29 5.96 40.23
CA VAL A 196 -16.52 4.78 41.07
C VAL A 196 -16.88 5.19 42.50
N SER A 197 -18.01 4.69 42.98
CA SER A 197 -18.51 5.05 44.31
C SER A 197 -17.65 4.44 45.42
N LYS A 198 -17.54 5.14 46.56
CA LYS A 198 -16.85 4.65 47.76
C LYS A 198 -17.29 3.23 48.16
N ALA A 199 -18.59 2.96 48.14
CA ALA A 199 -19.14 1.66 48.50
C ALA A 199 -18.69 0.52 47.55
N VAL A 200 -18.55 0.81 46.25
CA VAL A 200 -18.05 -0.17 45.26
C VAL A 200 -16.58 -0.48 45.50
N ALA A 201 -15.76 0.54 45.76
CA ALA A 201 -14.35 0.38 46.09
C ALA A 201 -14.13 -0.36 47.42
N GLU A 202 -14.93 -0.06 48.45
CA GLU A 202 -14.92 -0.76 49.75
C GLU A 202 -15.23 -2.25 49.59
N ASN A 203 -16.28 -2.59 48.85
CA ASN A 203 -16.62 -3.99 48.56
C ASN A 203 -15.48 -4.69 47.82
N GLY A 204 -14.86 -4.02 46.83
CA GLY A 204 -13.72 -4.54 46.11
C GLY A 204 -12.50 -4.78 46.99
N LEU A 205 -12.22 -3.89 47.95
CA LEU A 205 -11.16 -4.08 48.95
C LEU A 205 -11.42 -5.30 49.83
N VAL A 206 -12.64 -5.45 50.33
CA VAL A 206 -13.03 -6.62 51.14
C VAL A 206 -12.87 -7.92 50.36
N GLU A 207 -13.24 -7.95 49.07
CA GLU A 207 -13.05 -9.11 48.20
C GLU A 207 -11.57 -9.47 48.02
N VAL A 208 -10.73 -8.47 47.76
CA VAL A 208 -9.27 -8.67 47.61
C VAL A 208 -8.65 -9.21 48.88
N LEU A 209 -8.99 -8.66 50.05
CA LEU A 209 -8.47 -9.14 51.34
C LEU A 209 -8.95 -10.56 51.66
N ARG A 210 -10.18 -10.92 51.29
CA ARG A 210 -10.72 -12.29 51.46
C ARG A 210 -10.04 -13.32 50.58
N ALA A 211 -9.49 -12.93 49.43
CA ALA A 211 -8.76 -13.84 48.54
C ALA A 211 -7.45 -14.37 49.16
N GLY A 212 -6.94 -13.70 50.19
CA GLY A 212 -5.76 -14.11 50.95
C GLY A 212 -4.44 -13.65 50.35
N SER A 213 -3.34 -14.17 50.90
CA SER A 213 -1.97 -13.81 50.52
C SER A 213 -1.36 -14.82 49.53
N PRO A 214 -0.54 -14.40 48.56
CA PRO A 214 -0.15 -13.02 48.28
C PRO A 214 -1.32 -12.19 47.73
N VAL A 215 -1.37 -10.91 48.08
CA VAL A 215 -2.45 -10.02 47.64
C VAL A 215 -2.31 -9.80 46.14
N ARG A 216 -3.41 -10.04 45.40
CA ARG A 216 -3.51 -9.74 43.97
C ARG A 216 -4.77 -8.92 43.71
N ILE A 217 -4.59 -7.65 43.38
CA ILE A 217 -5.71 -6.75 43.11
C ILE A 217 -6.27 -7.06 41.72
N GLY A 218 -7.49 -7.60 41.68
CA GLY A 218 -8.21 -7.92 40.43
C GLY A 218 -9.64 -7.38 40.37
N ASN A 219 -10.18 -6.86 41.49
CA ASN A 219 -11.53 -6.31 41.51
C ASN A 219 -11.58 -4.96 40.77
N LYS A 220 -12.50 -4.83 39.81
CA LYS A 220 -12.65 -3.65 38.97
C LYS A 220 -12.91 -2.37 39.75
N GLY A 221 -13.81 -2.40 40.73
CA GLY A 221 -14.15 -1.22 41.53
C GLY A 221 -12.94 -0.66 42.29
N LEU A 222 -12.12 -1.55 42.86
CA LEU A 222 -10.90 -1.14 43.55
C LEU A 222 -9.82 -0.65 42.58
N ILE A 223 -9.65 -1.28 41.42
CA ILE A 223 -8.69 -0.85 40.40
C ILE A 223 -9.04 0.53 39.86
N ASP A 224 -10.30 0.73 39.47
CA ASP A 224 -10.78 2.02 38.95
C ASP A 224 -10.57 3.12 40.00
N TYR A 225 -10.78 2.79 41.28
CA TYR A 225 -10.53 3.70 42.40
C TYR A 225 -9.03 4.03 42.55
N ILE A 226 -8.15 3.03 42.56
CA ILE A 226 -6.69 3.21 42.66
C ILE A 226 -6.14 4.04 41.49
N VAL A 227 -6.59 3.75 40.26
CA VAL A 227 -6.21 4.52 39.07
C VAL A 227 -6.67 5.97 39.20
N THR A 228 -7.91 6.19 39.64
CA THR A 228 -8.49 7.55 39.80
C THR A 228 -7.72 8.37 40.84
N ILE A 229 -7.47 7.84 42.04
CA ILE A 229 -6.69 8.58 43.06
C ILE A 229 -5.23 8.77 42.64
N SER A 230 -4.66 7.84 41.87
CA SER A 230 -3.31 7.98 41.33
C SER A 230 -3.23 9.08 40.26
N LEU A 231 -4.27 9.22 39.42
CA LEU A 231 -4.39 10.31 38.45
C LEU A 231 -4.53 11.68 39.14
N GLU A 232 -5.24 11.75 40.27
CA GLU A 232 -5.32 13.00 41.05
C GLU A 232 -3.95 13.42 41.60
N VAL A 233 -3.15 12.46 42.05
CA VAL A 233 -1.76 12.73 42.46
C VAL A 233 -0.89 13.09 41.26
N ALA A 234 -1.05 12.39 40.13
CA ALA A 234 -0.31 12.63 38.90
C ALA A 234 -0.55 14.04 38.34
N GLU A 235 -1.81 14.50 38.29
CA GLU A 235 -2.19 15.86 37.88
C GLU A 235 -1.59 16.90 38.83
N ARG A 236 -1.73 16.69 40.15
CA ARG A 236 -1.22 17.64 41.16
C ARG A 236 0.30 17.78 41.11
N CYS A 237 1.00 16.68 40.94
CA CYS A 237 2.46 16.61 40.99
C CYS A 237 3.10 16.74 39.60
N ASP A 238 2.30 16.90 38.54
CA ASP A 238 2.73 16.90 37.15
C ASP A 238 3.63 15.70 36.83
N LEU A 239 3.10 14.51 37.06
CA LEU A 239 3.76 13.23 36.81
C LEU A 239 3.06 12.50 35.66
N PRO A 240 3.77 12.01 34.63
CA PRO A 240 3.15 11.24 33.57
C PRO A 240 2.63 9.88 34.04
N LEU A 241 1.59 9.38 33.37
CA LEU A 241 1.07 8.03 33.55
C LEU A 241 1.29 7.20 32.29
N GLN A 242 1.96 6.08 32.43
CA GLN A 242 2.04 5.04 31.43
C GLN A 242 0.87 4.07 31.60
N ILE A 243 0.13 3.79 30.53
CA ILE A 243 -1.00 2.85 30.53
C ILE A 243 -0.62 1.65 29.67
N HIS A 244 -0.74 0.45 30.23
CA HIS A 244 -0.53 -0.78 29.46
C HIS A 244 -1.70 -0.96 28.49
N THR A 245 -1.41 -1.20 27.20
CA THR A 245 -2.46 -1.44 26.20
C THR A 245 -2.06 -2.55 25.23
N GLY A 246 -3.00 -3.43 24.89
CA GLY A 246 -2.77 -4.54 23.97
C GLY A 246 -1.80 -5.64 24.45
N PHE A 247 -1.31 -6.39 23.45
CA PHE A 247 -0.41 -7.55 23.36
C PHE A 247 -0.84 -8.88 24.05
N GLY A 248 -0.39 -10.03 23.54
CA GLY A 248 -1.08 -11.34 23.70
C GLY A 248 -0.38 -12.43 24.53
N ASP A 249 -0.21 -12.21 25.84
CA ASP A 249 0.06 -13.31 26.80
C ASP A 249 -1.25 -13.86 27.41
N ARG A 250 -1.12 -14.86 28.30
CA ARG A 250 -2.27 -15.58 28.87
C ARG A 250 -2.98 -14.84 30.01
N ASP A 251 -2.31 -13.92 30.72
CA ASP A 251 -2.91 -13.17 31.84
C ASP A 251 -3.78 -12.01 31.33
N LEU A 252 -3.53 -11.52 30.11
CA LEU A 252 -4.32 -10.45 29.49
C LEU A 252 -5.58 -10.98 28.76
N ASP A 253 -6.75 -10.45 29.11
CA ASP A 253 -7.90 -10.51 28.21
C ASP A 253 -7.82 -9.40 27.17
N LEU A 254 -7.33 -9.75 25.98
CA LEU A 254 -7.09 -8.79 24.90
C LEU A 254 -8.34 -7.96 24.56
N ARG A 255 -9.56 -8.49 24.75
CA ARG A 255 -10.82 -7.78 24.50
C ARG A 255 -10.99 -6.55 25.39
N LEU A 256 -10.49 -6.62 26.62
CA LEU A 256 -10.61 -5.56 27.62
C LEU A 256 -9.46 -4.55 27.55
N SER A 257 -8.48 -4.80 26.68
CA SER A 257 -7.25 -4.00 26.52
C SER A 257 -7.30 -3.00 25.35
N ASN A 258 -8.45 -2.85 24.68
CA ASN A 258 -8.62 -1.88 23.61
C ASN A 258 -8.57 -0.44 24.18
N PRO A 259 -7.67 0.43 23.69
CA PRO A 259 -7.49 1.77 24.23
C PRO A 259 -8.74 2.68 24.09
N LEU A 260 -9.69 2.39 23.19
CA LEU A 260 -10.94 3.17 23.08
C LEU A 260 -11.77 3.16 24.37
N HIS A 261 -11.61 2.15 25.22
CA HIS A 261 -12.26 2.12 26.52
C HIS A 261 -11.82 3.24 27.46
N LEU A 262 -10.65 3.85 27.23
CA LEU A 262 -10.14 4.97 28.04
C LEU A 262 -10.91 6.27 27.82
N ARG A 263 -11.85 6.33 26.87
CA ARG A 263 -12.53 7.57 26.49
C ARG A 263 -13.20 8.27 27.68
N ASN A 264 -13.84 7.54 28.58
CA ASN A 264 -14.44 8.11 29.79
C ASN A 264 -13.41 8.81 30.68
N LEU A 265 -12.24 8.20 30.86
CA LEU A 265 -11.11 8.76 31.61
C LEU A 265 -10.53 9.99 30.90
N LEU A 266 -10.35 9.94 29.58
CA LEU A 266 -9.77 11.03 28.79
C LEU A 266 -10.70 12.25 28.68
N GLU A 267 -12.02 12.06 28.78
CA GLU A 267 -13.03 13.11 28.75
C GLU A 267 -13.36 13.69 30.14
N ASP A 268 -12.85 13.08 31.22
CA ASP A 268 -12.97 13.63 32.57
C ASP A 268 -12.10 14.89 32.71
N LYS A 269 -12.78 16.02 32.98
CA LYS A 269 -12.13 17.34 33.08
C LYS A 269 -11.06 17.41 34.17
N ARG A 270 -11.12 16.56 35.19
CA ARG A 270 -10.10 16.50 36.25
C ARG A 270 -8.73 16.08 35.71
N PHE A 271 -8.71 15.28 34.64
CA PHE A 271 -7.51 14.63 34.11
C PHE A 271 -7.16 15.10 32.70
N ALA A 272 -7.79 16.16 32.21
CA ALA A 272 -7.59 16.68 30.86
C ALA A 272 -6.15 17.17 30.58
N LYS A 273 -5.34 17.43 31.62
CA LYS A 273 -3.93 17.84 31.50
C LYS A 273 -2.94 16.75 31.90
N CYS A 274 -3.41 15.60 32.39
CA CYS A 274 -2.55 14.47 32.74
C CYS A 274 -1.78 13.98 31.52
N ARG A 275 -0.45 13.97 31.59
CA ARG A 275 0.38 13.41 30.51
C ARG A 275 0.25 11.89 30.50
N ILE A 276 -0.39 11.34 29.48
CA ILE A 276 -0.65 9.90 29.35
C ILE A 276 0.10 9.34 28.14
N VAL A 277 0.73 8.18 28.30
CA VAL A 277 1.27 7.40 27.18
C VAL A 277 0.66 6.01 27.14
N LEU A 278 0.20 5.60 25.97
CA LEU A 278 -0.30 4.25 25.69
C LEU A 278 0.87 3.40 25.18
N LEU A 279 1.17 2.30 25.89
CA LEU A 279 2.33 1.47 25.58
C LEU A 279 2.03 0.38 24.55
N HIS A 280 3.10 -0.15 23.98
CA HIS A 280 3.12 -1.38 23.18
C HIS A 280 2.36 -1.33 21.85
N ALA A 281 2.33 -0.16 21.23
CA ALA A 281 1.57 0.16 20.03
C ALA A 281 0.07 -0.16 20.17
N ALA A 282 -0.41 -0.37 21.40
CA ALA A 282 -1.72 -0.94 21.69
C ALA A 282 -2.06 -2.21 20.89
N TYR A 283 -1.07 -2.98 20.41
CA TYR A 283 -1.30 -4.04 19.42
C TYR A 283 -2.38 -5.05 19.88
N PRO A 284 -3.38 -5.43 19.07
CA PRO A 284 -3.55 -5.12 17.64
C PRO A 284 -4.34 -3.82 17.36
N PHE A 285 -4.59 -2.99 18.37
CA PHE A 285 -5.42 -1.78 18.31
C PHE A 285 -4.61 -0.50 18.00
N SER A 286 -3.58 -0.61 17.16
CA SER A 286 -2.68 0.52 16.85
C SER A 286 -3.41 1.69 16.18
N LYS A 287 -4.43 1.40 15.36
CA LYS A 287 -5.26 2.41 14.69
C LYS A 287 -6.12 3.19 15.69
N GLU A 288 -6.71 2.50 16.65
CA GLU A 288 -7.50 3.10 17.73
C GLU A 288 -6.64 4.01 18.60
N ALA A 289 -5.42 3.57 18.94
CA ALA A 289 -4.46 4.38 19.69
C ALA A 289 -4.04 5.64 18.89
N SER A 290 -3.77 5.48 17.59
CA SER A 290 -3.47 6.56 16.65
C SER A 290 -4.58 7.62 16.65
N PHE A 291 -5.84 7.18 16.56
CA PHE A 291 -7.01 8.04 16.65
C PHE A 291 -7.03 8.82 17.98
N LEU A 292 -6.89 8.14 19.13
CA LEU A 292 -6.94 8.82 20.43
C LEU A 292 -5.82 9.87 20.58
N SER A 293 -4.60 9.59 20.13
CA SER A 293 -3.50 10.56 20.20
C SER A 293 -3.72 11.78 19.29
N SER A 294 -4.41 11.59 18.17
CA SER A 294 -4.78 12.70 17.26
C SER A 294 -5.84 13.63 17.86
N VAL A 295 -6.79 13.08 18.64
CA VAL A 295 -7.93 13.83 19.19
C VAL A 295 -7.62 14.43 20.57
N TYR A 296 -6.94 13.68 21.44
CA TYR A 296 -6.71 14.08 22.83
C TYR A 296 -5.29 14.66 22.98
N PRO A 297 -5.14 15.94 23.36
CA PRO A 297 -3.83 16.60 23.47
C PRO A 297 -2.90 15.90 24.46
N GLN A 298 -3.46 15.26 25.47
CA GLN A 298 -2.75 14.65 26.59
C GLN A 298 -2.30 13.20 26.34
N VAL A 299 -2.65 12.60 25.18
CA VAL A 299 -2.33 11.20 24.84
C VAL A 299 -1.14 11.09 23.90
N TYR A 300 -0.11 10.38 24.35
CA TYR A 300 1.10 10.00 23.62
C TYR A 300 1.11 8.49 23.38
N LEU A 301 1.93 8.03 22.43
CA LEU A 301 2.02 6.65 22.00
C LEU A 301 3.44 6.15 22.15
N ASP A 302 3.59 4.88 22.51
CA ASP A 302 4.84 4.15 22.51
C ASP A 302 4.64 2.84 21.74
N PHE A 303 5.66 2.38 21.00
CA PHE A 303 5.59 1.16 20.19
C PHE A 303 6.47 0.01 20.68
N GLY A 304 7.02 0.10 21.89
CA GLY A 304 7.87 -0.94 22.48
C GLY A 304 7.17 -2.30 22.57
N LEU A 305 7.88 -3.39 22.85
CA LEU A 305 7.36 -4.77 22.83
C LEU A 305 6.87 -5.29 21.46
N ALA A 306 5.93 -4.61 20.79
CA ALA A 306 5.50 -4.93 19.42
C ALA A 306 6.73 -5.03 18.49
N VAL A 307 7.68 -4.13 18.70
CA VAL A 307 9.07 -4.24 18.23
C VAL A 307 9.93 -4.70 19.42
N PRO A 308 10.54 -5.92 19.42
CA PRO A 308 10.82 -6.78 18.28
C PRO A 308 9.95 -8.05 18.18
N LYS A 309 8.81 -8.14 18.87
CA LYS A 309 8.08 -9.43 18.98
C LYS A 309 7.29 -9.81 17.72
N LEU A 310 6.87 -8.85 16.89
CA LEU A 310 6.12 -9.13 15.66
C LEU A 310 7.04 -9.58 14.49
N SER A 311 6.43 -10.04 13.39
CA SER A 311 7.12 -10.19 12.12
C SER A 311 7.64 -8.83 11.62
N VAL A 312 8.61 -8.79 10.70
CA VAL A 312 9.10 -7.50 10.16
C VAL A 312 7.97 -6.67 9.57
N HIS A 313 7.06 -7.31 8.83
CA HIS A 313 5.86 -6.66 8.33
C HIS A 313 4.95 -6.17 9.47
N GLY A 314 4.70 -6.99 10.49
CA GLY A 314 3.86 -6.60 11.63
C GLY A 314 4.43 -5.41 12.39
N MET A 315 5.75 -5.39 12.63
CA MET A 315 6.44 -4.27 13.26
C MET A 315 6.30 -2.97 12.45
N VAL A 316 6.54 -3.04 11.13
CA VAL A 316 6.38 -1.88 10.23
C VAL A 316 4.92 -1.42 10.17
N SER A 317 3.97 -2.36 10.09
CA SER A 317 2.54 -2.08 10.04
C SER A 317 2.08 -1.36 11.31
N SER A 318 2.42 -1.88 12.49
CA SER A 318 1.99 -1.26 13.75
C SER A 318 2.54 0.16 13.91
N VAL A 319 3.82 0.39 13.58
CA VAL A 319 4.39 1.75 13.66
C VAL A 319 3.77 2.69 12.63
N LYS A 320 3.45 2.22 11.42
CA LYS A 320 2.71 3.01 10.43
C LYS A 320 1.31 3.35 10.90
N GLU A 321 0.56 2.38 11.41
CA GLU A 321 -0.78 2.59 11.94
C GLU A 321 -0.81 3.62 13.06
N LEU A 322 0.21 3.63 13.93
CA LEU A 322 0.36 4.71 14.93
C LEU A 322 0.59 6.08 14.28
N LEU A 323 1.30 6.16 13.16
CA LEU A 323 1.59 7.41 12.45
C LEU A 323 0.51 7.83 11.45
N ASP A 324 -0.50 6.99 11.17
CA ASP A 324 -1.59 7.31 10.24
C ASP A 324 -2.37 8.57 10.68
N LEU A 325 -2.64 8.72 11.99
CA LEU A 325 -3.36 9.87 12.55
C LEU A 325 -2.57 10.59 13.64
N ALA A 326 -1.71 9.89 14.40
CA ALA A 326 -0.98 10.54 15.49
C ALA A 326 0.10 11.49 14.96
N SER A 327 0.28 12.61 15.66
CA SER A 327 1.43 13.48 15.40
C SER A 327 2.73 12.75 15.74
N ILE A 328 3.73 12.84 14.85
CA ILE A 328 5.10 12.34 15.09
C ILE A 328 5.68 12.86 16.42
N LYS A 329 5.29 14.05 16.86
CA LYS A 329 5.73 14.66 18.14
C LYS A 329 5.12 13.99 19.38
N LYS A 330 4.21 13.02 19.19
CA LYS A 330 3.55 12.26 20.25
C LYS A 330 3.86 10.78 20.24
N VAL A 331 4.69 10.31 19.29
CA VAL A 331 5.11 8.90 19.21
C VAL A 331 6.52 8.77 19.79
N MET A 332 6.70 7.83 20.71
CA MET A 332 7.93 7.59 21.47
C MET A 332 8.41 6.15 21.30
N PHE A 333 9.68 5.94 21.64
CA PHE A 333 10.33 4.65 21.62
C PHE A 333 10.57 4.10 23.04
N SER A 334 10.37 2.80 23.17
CA SER A 334 10.90 1.99 24.26
C SER A 334 11.23 0.59 23.73
N THR A 335 12.07 -0.15 24.46
CA THR A 335 12.38 -1.55 24.14
C THR A 335 11.37 -2.51 24.75
N ASP A 336 10.73 -2.12 25.85
CA ASP A 336 10.08 -3.03 26.78
C ASP A 336 11.00 -4.19 27.22
N GLY A 337 12.30 -3.90 27.36
CA GLY A 337 13.30 -4.90 27.72
C GLY A 337 13.07 -5.42 29.12
N TYR A 338 13.09 -6.75 29.31
CA TYR A 338 12.91 -7.37 30.63
C TYR A 338 13.75 -8.63 30.78
N ALA A 339 14.14 -8.91 32.02
CA ALA A 339 14.92 -10.08 32.48
C ALA A 339 16.32 -10.23 31.85
N SER A 340 16.48 -10.15 30.53
CA SER A 340 17.74 -10.35 29.84
C SER A 340 18.16 -9.10 29.07
N PRO A 341 19.43 -8.67 29.15
CA PRO A 341 19.98 -7.51 28.42
C PRO A 341 19.77 -7.57 26.90
N GLU A 342 19.70 -8.77 26.33
CA GLU A 342 19.47 -9.00 24.91
C GLU A 342 18.12 -8.43 24.43
N THR A 343 17.10 -8.39 25.29
CA THR A 343 15.77 -7.84 24.94
C THR A 343 15.87 -6.34 24.59
N TYR A 344 16.67 -5.59 25.37
CA TYR A 344 16.97 -4.19 25.13
C TYR A 344 17.68 -3.97 23.79
N TYR A 345 18.74 -4.76 23.53
CA TYR A 345 19.48 -4.69 22.27
C TYR A 345 18.59 -5.01 21.07
N LEU A 346 17.78 -6.07 21.16
CA LEU A 346 16.88 -6.48 20.08
C LEU A 346 15.81 -5.41 19.81
N GLY A 347 15.20 -4.85 20.86
CA GLY A 347 14.23 -3.76 20.74
C GLY A 347 14.83 -2.54 20.07
N ALA A 348 16.00 -2.07 20.54
CA ALA A 348 16.71 -0.93 19.98
C ALA A 348 17.12 -1.15 18.51
N LYS A 349 17.74 -2.29 18.21
CA LYS A 349 18.18 -2.63 16.85
C LYS A 349 17.00 -2.69 15.88
N LYS A 350 15.92 -3.39 16.25
CA LYS A 350 14.74 -3.52 15.37
C LYS A 350 13.96 -2.23 15.27
N ALA A 351 13.89 -1.41 16.32
CA ALA A 351 13.29 -0.09 16.21
C ALA A 351 14.03 0.80 15.22
N ARG A 352 15.37 0.81 15.22
CA ARG A 352 16.15 1.55 14.20
C ARG A 352 15.84 1.08 12.79
N GLU A 353 15.82 -0.23 12.56
CA GLU A 353 15.46 -0.81 11.26
C GLU A 353 14.03 -0.43 10.85
N VAL A 354 13.07 -0.54 11.76
CA VAL A 354 11.64 -0.26 11.50
C VAL A 354 11.42 1.23 11.25
N ILE A 355 11.94 2.11 12.10
CA ILE A 355 11.81 3.57 11.93
C ILE A 355 12.51 4.02 10.65
N PHE A 356 13.66 3.43 10.30
CA PHE A 356 14.28 3.68 9.00
C PHE A 356 13.32 3.30 7.85
N LEU A 357 12.71 2.11 7.89
CA LEU A 357 11.78 1.67 6.85
C LEU A 357 10.52 2.55 6.79
N VAL A 358 9.96 2.93 7.93
CA VAL A 358 8.73 3.74 8.02
C VAL A 358 8.99 5.17 7.54
N LEU A 359 10.03 5.83 8.03
CA LEU A 359 10.34 7.20 7.65
C LEU A 359 10.91 7.30 6.23
N SER A 360 11.65 6.29 5.76
CA SER A 360 12.04 6.22 4.34
C SER A 360 10.82 6.09 3.44
N ASP A 361 9.78 5.38 3.88
CA ASP A 361 8.54 5.25 3.11
C ASP A 361 7.72 6.55 3.08
N ALA A 362 7.66 7.26 4.22
CA ALA A 362 7.08 8.59 4.30
C ALA A 362 7.84 9.57 3.38
N CYS A 363 9.18 9.51 3.36
CA CYS A 363 9.96 10.29 2.40
C CYS A 363 9.69 9.93 0.95
N ALA A 364 9.67 8.62 0.64
CA ALA A 364 9.42 8.15 -0.72
C ALA A 364 7.99 8.48 -1.21
N SER A 365 7.04 8.62 -0.29
CA SER A 365 5.65 8.98 -0.60
C SER A 365 5.43 10.49 -0.69
N GLY A 366 6.41 11.31 -0.28
CA GLY A 366 6.32 12.77 -0.27
C GLY A 366 5.69 13.35 1.00
N ASP A 367 5.41 12.52 2.01
CA ASP A 367 4.80 12.95 3.27
C ASP A 367 5.79 13.72 4.15
N LEU A 368 7.09 13.39 4.07
CA LEU A 368 8.17 14.07 4.78
C LEU A 368 9.35 14.34 3.84
N SER A 369 9.96 15.52 3.93
CA SER A 369 11.31 15.71 3.39
C SER A 369 12.34 14.87 4.15
N LEU A 370 13.52 14.66 3.56
CA LEU A 370 14.62 13.93 4.21
C LEU A 370 15.02 14.55 5.56
N MET A 371 15.05 15.89 5.64
CA MET A 371 15.36 16.60 6.88
C MET A 371 14.27 16.42 7.93
N GLU A 372 13.00 16.50 7.53
CA GLU A 372 11.88 16.23 8.44
C GLU A 372 11.86 14.80 8.95
N ALA A 373 12.26 13.82 8.13
CA ALA A 373 12.42 12.44 8.57
C ALA A 373 13.60 12.25 9.54
N ILE A 374 14.73 12.93 9.33
CA ILE A 374 15.84 12.92 10.28
C ILE A 374 15.42 13.51 11.63
N ASP A 375 14.70 14.63 11.60
CA ASP A 375 14.16 15.26 12.81
C ASP A 375 13.12 14.36 13.49
N ALA A 376 12.21 13.75 12.71
CA ALA A 376 11.23 12.80 13.19
C ALA A 376 11.88 11.60 13.89
N ALA A 377 12.95 11.04 13.33
CA ALA A 377 13.69 9.96 13.97
C ALA A 377 14.28 10.40 15.31
N LYS A 378 14.88 11.60 15.37
CA LYS A 378 15.44 12.16 16.61
C LYS A 378 14.36 12.43 17.66
N ASP A 379 13.18 12.86 17.23
CA ASP A 379 12.03 13.06 18.11
C ASP A 379 11.52 11.75 18.68
N ILE A 380 11.24 10.76 17.82
CA ILE A 380 10.70 9.45 18.21
C ILE A 380 11.65 8.73 19.18
N PHE A 381 12.95 8.72 18.88
CA PHE A 381 13.93 7.99 19.69
C PHE A 381 14.40 8.70 20.96
N SER A 382 14.18 10.01 21.08
CA SER A 382 14.80 10.78 22.17
C SER A 382 13.99 12.00 22.59
N GLN A 383 13.76 12.98 21.70
CA GLN A 383 13.31 14.31 22.14
C GLN A 383 11.88 14.31 22.68
N ASN A 384 11.00 13.46 22.13
CA ASN A 384 9.64 13.33 22.63
C ASN A 384 9.65 12.83 24.07
N SER A 385 10.43 11.78 24.37
CA SER A 385 10.58 11.24 25.73
C SER A 385 11.22 12.26 26.69
N ILE A 386 12.28 12.96 26.29
CA ILE A 386 12.93 13.98 27.14
C ILE A 386 11.93 15.06 27.56
N LYS A 387 11.14 15.57 26.61
CA LYS A 387 10.12 16.59 26.88
C LYS A 387 8.95 16.02 27.68
N PHE A 388 8.47 14.84 27.31
CA PHE A 388 7.32 14.19 27.91
C PHE A 388 7.57 13.76 29.36
N TYR A 389 8.78 13.36 29.73
CA TYR A 389 9.14 12.99 31.11
C TYR A 389 9.93 14.06 31.87
N LYS A 390 10.29 15.18 31.21
CA LYS A 390 11.12 16.26 31.78
C LYS A 390 12.46 15.75 32.32
N LEU A 391 13.14 14.95 31.51
CA LEU A 391 14.43 14.36 31.89
C LEU A 391 15.54 15.42 31.83
N ASP A 392 16.36 15.49 32.87
CA ASP A 392 17.53 16.37 32.93
C ASP A 392 18.77 15.62 32.41
N ILE A 393 18.96 15.65 31.09
CA ILE A 393 20.07 14.99 30.40
C ILE A 393 20.89 16.07 29.70
N ASP A 394 22.15 16.25 30.10
CA ASP A 394 23.05 17.33 29.64
C ASP A 394 23.09 17.45 28.11
N SER A 395 22.58 18.57 27.60
CA SER A 395 22.48 18.87 26.17
C SER A 395 23.77 19.44 25.58
N ASN A 396 24.86 18.67 25.60
CA ASN A 396 26.08 19.01 24.85
C ASN A 396 26.05 18.41 23.42
N SER A 397 25.22 18.96 22.54
CA SER A 397 25.53 18.98 21.10
C SER A 397 24.83 20.16 20.41
N SER A 398 25.68 21.12 20.01
CA SER A 398 25.47 22.30 19.20
C SER A 398 24.32 22.26 18.19
N SER A 399 23.32 23.12 18.40
CA SER A 399 22.49 23.66 17.32
C SER A 399 23.23 24.80 16.62
N PRO A 400 23.27 24.85 15.27
CA PRO A 400 23.50 26.09 14.56
C PRO A 400 22.15 26.77 14.27
N GLN A 401 22.18 28.08 14.50
CA GLN A 401 21.10 29.03 14.38
C GLN A 401 20.53 29.16 12.96
N SER A 402 19.29 29.64 12.95
CA SER A 402 18.60 30.36 11.87
C SER A 402 19.54 31.09 10.90
N ILE A 403 19.51 30.71 9.62
CA ILE A 403 20.02 31.53 8.52
C ILE A 403 18.90 31.70 7.48
N ILE A 404 18.31 32.88 7.55
CA ILE A 404 17.85 33.78 6.47
C ILE A 404 17.63 33.13 5.09
N SER A 405 16.39 33.24 4.62
CA SER A 405 15.92 32.94 3.26
C SER A 405 16.80 33.57 2.17
N PRO A 406 17.05 32.82 1.09
CA PRO A 406 17.03 33.41 -0.24
C PRO A 406 16.00 32.71 -1.12
N LYS A 407 15.27 33.53 -1.90
CA LYS A 407 14.49 33.09 -3.05
C LYS A 407 15.33 32.14 -3.89
N LEU A 408 14.85 30.92 -4.12
CA LEU A 408 15.39 30.04 -5.16
C LEU A 408 14.26 29.57 -6.07
N GLU A 409 14.48 29.87 -7.34
CA GLU A 409 13.75 29.34 -8.49
C GLU A 409 13.68 27.82 -8.42
N MET A 410 12.50 27.28 -8.75
CA MET A 410 12.27 25.85 -8.88
C MET A 410 13.23 25.28 -9.93
N LYS A 411 14.15 24.43 -9.47
CA LYS A 411 14.80 23.42 -10.30
C LYS A 411 14.36 22.04 -9.82
N GLU A 412 13.87 21.24 -10.76
CA GLU A 412 13.47 19.85 -10.57
C GLU A 412 14.61 19.04 -9.94
N PRO A 413 14.33 18.19 -8.93
CA PRO A 413 15.34 17.33 -8.32
C PRO A 413 15.65 16.13 -9.24
N ASP A 414 16.92 15.98 -9.61
CA ASP A 414 17.46 14.80 -10.32
C ASP A 414 17.54 13.62 -9.33
N VAL A 415 16.69 12.61 -9.55
CA VAL A 415 16.52 11.40 -8.72
C VAL A 415 17.77 10.52 -8.78
N GLN A 416 18.40 10.20 -7.64
CA GLN A 416 19.43 9.15 -7.55
C GLN A 416 18.81 7.83 -7.06
N GLU A 417 18.45 6.96 -8.00
CA GLU A 417 17.88 5.63 -7.71
C GLU A 417 18.90 4.69 -7.03
N ASP A 418 18.42 3.88 -6.08
CA ASP A 418 19.18 2.86 -5.34
C ASP A 418 19.92 1.82 -6.24
N SER A 419 21.07 1.31 -5.81
CA SER A 419 21.91 0.42 -6.63
C SER A 419 21.36 -1.01 -6.81
N SER A 420 20.32 -1.40 -6.05
CA SER A 420 19.68 -2.73 -6.11
C SER A 420 18.26 -2.72 -6.68
N SER A 421 17.71 -1.58 -7.09
CA SER A 421 16.38 -1.49 -7.72
C SER A 421 16.45 -1.75 -9.22
N PHE A 422 15.33 -2.17 -9.81
CA PHE A 422 15.19 -2.38 -11.25
C PHE A 422 14.24 -1.35 -11.87
N VAL A 423 14.56 -0.90 -13.07
CA VAL A 423 13.68 -0.10 -13.91
C VAL A 423 13.20 -0.98 -15.06
N ARG A 424 11.90 -1.26 -15.10
CA ARG A 424 11.21 -1.97 -16.18
C ARG A 424 10.96 -0.99 -17.32
N ILE A 425 11.65 -1.21 -18.43
CA ILE A 425 11.49 -0.40 -19.64
C ILE A 425 10.47 -1.12 -20.52
N ILE A 426 9.27 -0.57 -20.60
CA ILE A 426 8.09 -1.21 -21.18
C ILE A 426 7.87 -0.71 -22.61
N TRP A 427 7.52 -1.62 -23.51
CA TRP A 427 6.98 -1.31 -24.82
C TRP A 427 5.86 -2.30 -25.16
N VAL A 428 5.02 -1.94 -26.13
CA VAL A 428 3.98 -2.82 -26.67
C VAL A 428 4.34 -3.14 -28.10
N ASP A 429 4.39 -4.43 -28.45
CA ASP A 429 4.72 -4.85 -29.81
C ASP A 429 3.52 -4.80 -30.77
N THR A 430 3.72 -5.21 -32.02
CA THR A 430 2.63 -5.30 -33.01
C THR A 430 1.59 -6.34 -32.63
N SER A 431 1.95 -7.42 -31.93
CA SER A 431 0.96 -8.41 -31.47
C SER A 431 0.01 -7.81 -30.43
N GLY A 432 0.43 -6.76 -29.71
CA GLY A 432 -0.33 -6.12 -28.64
C GLY A 432 0.12 -6.54 -27.25
N GLN A 433 1.14 -7.40 -27.16
CA GLN A 433 1.71 -7.84 -25.89
C GLN A 433 2.60 -6.76 -25.29
N GLN A 434 2.39 -6.52 -23.99
CA GLN A 434 3.26 -5.69 -23.17
C GLN A 434 4.53 -6.46 -22.83
N ARG A 435 5.67 -5.88 -23.18
CA ARG A 435 6.99 -6.47 -22.95
C ARG A 435 7.85 -5.52 -22.14
N CYS A 436 8.81 -6.05 -21.40
CA CYS A 436 9.76 -5.21 -20.68
C CYS A 436 11.20 -5.74 -20.72
N ARG A 437 12.14 -4.82 -20.57
CA ARG A 437 13.51 -5.12 -20.13
C ARG A 437 13.73 -4.45 -18.79
N ALA A 438 14.05 -5.26 -17.77
CA ALA A 438 14.48 -4.74 -16.49
C ALA A 438 15.98 -4.44 -16.51
N VAL A 439 16.37 -3.25 -16.06
CA VAL A 439 17.78 -2.89 -15.84
C VAL A 439 17.96 -2.39 -14.42
N GLN A 440 19.14 -2.62 -13.83
CA GLN A 440 19.44 -2.02 -12.54
C GLN A 440 19.38 -0.49 -12.63
N ALA A 441 18.79 0.16 -11.64
CA ALA A 441 18.68 1.60 -11.50
C ALA A 441 20.02 2.34 -11.67
N GLN A 442 21.11 1.77 -11.15
CA GLN A 442 22.45 2.34 -11.36
C GLN A 442 22.82 2.38 -12.86
N ARG A 443 22.56 1.31 -13.60
CA ARG A 443 22.76 1.27 -15.07
C ARG A 443 21.77 2.20 -15.75
N PHE A 444 20.55 2.30 -15.23
CA PHE A 444 19.51 3.17 -15.76
C PHE A 444 19.98 4.63 -15.77
N ASN A 445 20.35 5.15 -14.61
CA ASN A 445 20.80 6.52 -14.43
C ASN A 445 22.13 6.82 -15.12
N LYS A 446 23.07 5.87 -15.12
CA LYS A 446 24.40 6.09 -15.69
C LYS A 446 24.39 6.13 -17.22
N SER A 447 23.58 5.30 -17.87
CA SER A 447 23.66 5.12 -19.33
C SER A 447 22.30 5.01 -20.02
N VAL A 448 21.35 4.28 -19.46
CA VAL A 448 20.13 3.95 -20.22
C VAL A 448 19.22 5.15 -20.41
N LYS A 449 19.09 6.03 -19.40
CA LYS A 449 18.28 7.25 -19.53
C LYS A 449 18.72 8.15 -20.69
N LYS A 450 20.00 8.05 -21.09
CA LYS A 450 20.58 8.83 -22.20
C LYS A 450 20.72 8.06 -23.51
N ASN A 451 21.14 6.79 -23.43
CA ASN A 451 21.56 6.00 -24.58
C ASN A 451 20.56 4.89 -24.96
N GLY A 452 19.55 4.65 -24.13
CA GLY A 452 18.61 3.55 -24.26
C GLY A 452 19.22 2.16 -23.96
N VAL A 453 18.39 1.12 -24.11
CA VAL A 453 18.80 -0.30 -24.06
C VAL A 453 18.66 -0.93 -25.43
N GLY A 454 19.65 -1.72 -25.85
CA GLY A 454 19.58 -2.47 -27.10
C GLY A 454 18.38 -3.42 -27.13
N LEU A 455 17.68 -3.51 -28.26
CA LEU A 455 16.61 -4.48 -28.51
C LEU A 455 16.67 -4.92 -29.97
N THR A 456 16.36 -6.18 -30.26
CA THR A 456 16.38 -6.71 -31.64
C THR A 456 15.24 -6.15 -32.48
N PHE A 457 15.47 -5.98 -33.78
CA PHE A 457 14.44 -5.61 -34.76
C PHE A 457 13.28 -6.62 -34.79
N ALA A 458 13.55 -7.90 -34.53
CA ALA A 458 12.54 -8.95 -34.48
C ALA A 458 11.40 -8.65 -33.48
N SER A 459 11.61 -7.78 -32.49
CA SER A 459 10.64 -7.48 -31.43
C SER A 459 9.29 -6.97 -31.95
N MET A 460 9.25 -6.24 -33.07
CA MET A 460 8.00 -5.78 -33.71
C MET A 460 7.44 -6.76 -34.75
N GLY A 461 8.06 -7.93 -34.92
CA GLY A 461 7.59 -9.01 -35.78
C GLY A 461 7.10 -10.23 -35.01
N MET A 462 7.21 -10.26 -33.68
CA MET A 462 6.81 -11.39 -32.85
C MET A 462 5.29 -11.58 -32.85
N THR A 463 4.83 -12.82 -32.74
CA THR A 463 3.40 -13.16 -32.77
C THR A 463 2.83 -13.40 -31.37
N SER A 464 1.50 -13.49 -31.29
CA SER A 464 0.81 -13.88 -30.05
C SER A 464 1.15 -15.28 -29.55
N PHE A 465 1.74 -16.17 -30.35
CA PHE A 465 1.96 -17.58 -29.98
C PHE A 465 3.44 -17.99 -29.88
N THR A 466 4.39 -17.25 -30.45
CA THR A 466 5.82 -17.58 -30.40
C THR A 466 6.72 -16.34 -30.29
N ASP A 467 7.86 -16.47 -29.61
CA ASP A 467 8.87 -15.41 -29.45
C ASP A 467 9.85 -15.35 -30.64
N GLY A 468 9.33 -15.52 -31.86
CA GLY A 468 10.06 -15.43 -33.12
C GLY A 468 9.31 -14.54 -34.11
N PRO A 469 10.02 -13.80 -34.98
CA PRO A 469 9.36 -12.91 -35.93
C PRO A 469 8.60 -13.71 -37.00
N ALA A 470 7.40 -13.27 -37.35
CA ALA A 470 6.67 -13.79 -38.49
C ALA A 470 7.47 -13.58 -39.78
N GLU A 471 7.50 -14.59 -40.65
CA GLU A 471 8.29 -14.56 -41.89
C GLU A 471 7.94 -13.35 -42.78
N GLU A 472 6.65 -13.09 -42.96
CA GLU A 472 6.15 -11.96 -43.76
C GLU A 472 6.28 -10.58 -43.08
N SER A 473 6.80 -10.51 -41.84
CA SER A 473 7.02 -9.22 -41.18
C SER A 473 8.22 -8.44 -41.73
N ASN A 474 9.09 -9.09 -42.52
CA ASN A 474 10.39 -8.58 -42.98
C ASN A 474 11.35 -8.19 -41.84
N LEU A 475 11.07 -8.59 -40.61
CA LEU A 475 11.92 -8.37 -39.45
C LEU A 475 12.64 -9.68 -39.08
N THR A 476 13.91 -9.57 -38.74
CA THR A 476 14.72 -10.73 -38.33
C THR A 476 15.52 -10.40 -37.07
N GLY A 477 16.26 -11.38 -36.54
CA GLY A 477 17.20 -11.15 -35.45
C GLY A 477 18.38 -10.24 -35.83
N VAL A 478 18.56 -9.90 -37.12
CA VAL A 478 19.65 -9.06 -37.61
C VAL A 478 19.28 -7.59 -37.47
N GLY A 479 20.07 -6.86 -36.69
CA GLY A 479 19.85 -5.43 -36.40
C GLY A 479 19.41 -5.19 -34.96
N GLU A 480 19.68 -3.99 -34.48
CA GLU A 480 19.41 -3.59 -33.10
C GLU A 480 18.91 -2.15 -33.05
N ILE A 481 17.82 -1.92 -32.34
CA ILE A 481 17.30 -0.60 -31.96
C ILE A 481 17.73 -0.25 -30.52
N ARG A 482 17.41 0.97 -30.10
CA ARG A 482 17.47 1.44 -28.72
C ARG A 482 16.06 1.69 -28.21
N LEU A 483 15.70 1.04 -27.10
CA LEU A 483 14.59 1.45 -26.25
C LEU A 483 15.02 2.67 -25.46
N VAL A 484 14.52 3.84 -25.82
CA VAL A 484 14.82 5.12 -25.17
C VAL A 484 13.70 5.41 -24.18
N PRO A 485 13.96 5.38 -22.86
CA PRO A 485 12.92 5.64 -21.86
C PRO A 485 12.37 7.05 -21.98
N ASP A 486 11.06 7.17 -21.94
CA ASP A 486 10.36 8.45 -21.85
C ASP A 486 10.15 8.81 -20.38
N LEU A 487 10.99 9.70 -19.86
CA LEU A 487 11.04 9.99 -18.43
C LEU A 487 9.76 10.65 -17.90
N SER A 488 8.94 11.29 -18.74
CA SER A 488 7.64 11.82 -18.29
C SER A 488 6.65 10.72 -17.95
N THR A 489 6.89 9.49 -18.43
CA THR A 489 6.09 8.31 -18.09
C THR A 489 6.69 7.48 -16.95
N LYS A 490 7.85 7.87 -16.41
CA LYS A 490 8.50 7.07 -15.37
C LYS A 490 7.66 7.09 -14.09
N GLN A 491 7.38 5.90 -13.56
CA GLN A 491 6.53 5.72 -12.40
C GLN A 491 7.12 4.66 -11.45
N THR A 492 7.00 4.86 -10.15
CA THR A 492 7.44 3.88 -9.13
C THR A 492 6.34 2.86 -8.89
N ILE A 493 6.68 1.57 -8.87
CA ILE A 493 5.69 0.49 -8.66
C ILE A 493 5.33 0.43 -7.17
N ARG A 494 4.09 0.77 -6.81
CA ARG A 494 3.65 0.90 -5.40
C ARG A 494 3.57 -0.43 -4.65
N TRP A 495 3.26 -1.55 -5.33
CA TRP A 495 3.24 -2.89 -4.71
C TRP A 495 4.62 -3.56 -4.64
N THR A 496 5.69 -2.94 -5.17
CA THR A 496 7.07 -3.44 -5.08
C THR A 496 8.05 -2.27 -5.05
N LYS A 497 8.51 -1.92 -3.84
CA LYS A 497 9.36 -0.76 -3.53
C LYS A 497 10.78 -0.79 -4.12
N GLN A 498 11.13 -1.85 -4.87
CA GLN A 498 12.43 -2.02 -5.50
C GLN A 498 12.37 -1.89 -7.02
N GLU A 499 11.21 -1.50 -7.57
CA GLU A 499 11.02 -1.43 -9.01
C GLU A 499 10.29 -0.16 -9.45
N SER A 500 10.71 0.37 -10.59
CA SER A 500 10.00 1.40 -11.32
C SER A 500 9.69 0.92 -12.73
N MET A 501 8.73 1.55 -13.39
CA MET A 501 8.35 1.27 -14.77
C MET A 501 8.37 2.56 -15.58
N VAL A 502 8.77 2.46 -16.84
CA VAL A 502 8.85 3.59 -17.75
C VAL A 502 8.55 3.10 -19.15
N LEU A 503 7.69 3.80 -19.89
CA LEU A 503 7.46 3.50 -21.29
C LEU A 503 8.67 3.96 -22.10
N ALA A 504 8.95 3.27 -23.20
CA ALA A 504 10.06 3.62 -24.07
C ALA A 504 9.61 3.82 -25.51
N ASP A 505 10.26 4.79 -26.14
CA ASP A 505 10.24 4.96 -27.58
C ASP A 505 11.30 4.07 -28.22
N MET A 506 11.03 3.57 -29.42
CA MET A 506 11.96 2.71 -30.17
C MET A 506 12.72 3.54 -31.19
N HIS A 507 14.05 3.51 -31.13
CA HIS A 507 14.94 4.36 -31.94
C HIS A 507 15.98 3.52 -32.68
N LEU A 508 16.38 3.89 -33.89
CA LEU A 508 17.53 3.26 -34.57
C LEU A 508 18.84 3.55 -33.81
N LYS A 509 18.99 4.81 -33.40
CA LYS A 509 20.01 5.34 -32.50
C LYS A 509 19.38 6.44 -31.65
N PRO A 510 19.91 6.77 -30.46
CA PRO A 510 19.30 7.79 -29.61
C PRO A 510 19.06 9.10 -30.38
N GLY A 511 17.81 9.58 -30.36
CA GLY A 511 17.37 10.75 -31.13
C GLY A 511 16.86 10.49 -32.55
N GLU A 512 17.02 9.28 -33.11
CA GLU A 512 16.44 8.89 -34.40
C GLU A 512 15.33 7.85 -34.18
N ALA A 513 14.08 8.28 -34.22
CA ALA A 513 12.93 7.40 -34.04
C ALA A 513 12.91 6.30 -35.11
N TRP A 514 12.56 5.09 -34.69
CA TRP A 514 12.42 3.96 -35.60
C TRP A 514 11.01 3.93 -36.18
N GLU A 515 10.91 3.68 -37.48
CA GLU A 515 9.64 3.69 -38.25
C GLU A 515 8.61 2.65 -37.79
N TYR A 516 9.01 1.67 -36.96
CA TYR A 516 8.11 0.68 -36.38
C TYR A 516 7.64 1.03 -34.97
N CYS A 517 8.05 2.18 -34.41
CA CYS A 517 7.67 2.57 -33.04
C CYS A 517 6.18 2.96 -32.96
N PRO A 518 5.37 2.28 -32.14
CA PRO A 518 3.94 2.61 -31.99
C PRO A 518 3.69 4.02 -31.44
N ARG A 519 4.44 4.42 -30.40
CA ARG A 519 4.30 5.73 -29.74
C ARG A 519 4.64 6.88 -30.69
N GLU A 520 5.72 6.74 -31.46
CA GLU A 520 6.07 7.72 -32.49
C GLU A 520 5.03 7.76 -33.61
N THR A 521 4.50 6.61 -34.03
CA THR A 521 3.46 6.56 -35.07
C THR A 521 2.24 7.37 -34.65
N LEU A 522 1.74 7.18 -33.43
CA LEU A 522 0.63 7.98 -32.88
C LEU A 522 0.97 9.47 -32.81
N ARG A 523 2.17 9.82 -32.32
CA ARG A 523 2.65 11.20 -32.22
C ARG A 523 2.67 11.89 -33.60
N ARG A 524 3.12 11.16 -34.62
CA ARG A 524 3.23 11.66 -36.00
C ARG A 524 1.86 11.89 -36.64
N VAL A 525 0.91 10.95 -36.45
CA VAL A 525 -0.48 11.12 -36.94
C VAL A 525 -1.20 12.24 -36.17
N ALA A 526 -0.99 12.35 -34.85
CA ALA A 526 -1.53 13.45 -34.04
C ALA A 526 -1.01 14.81 -34.49
N LYS A 527 0.26 14.87 -34.88
CA LYS A 527 0.84 16.07 -35.47
C LYS A 527 0.15 16.44 -36.80
N VAL A 528 -0.16 15.47 -37.66
CA VAL A 528 -0.90 15.73 -38.92
C VAL A 528 -2.29 16.29 -38.63
N LEU A 529 -3.04 15.68 -37.71
CA LEU A 529 -4.36 16.18 -37.30
C LEU A 529 -4.29 17.63 -36.79
N LYS A 530 -3.26 17.94 -36.00
CA LYS A 530 -3.05 19.28 -35.45
C LYS A 530 -2.61 20.29 -36.52
N ASP A 531 -1.67 19.93 -37.38
CA ASP A 531 -1.12 20.85 -38.39
C ASP A 531 -2.13 21.15 -39.51
N GLU A 532 -2.91 20.16 -39.94
CA GLU A 532 -3.86 20.32 -41.05
C GLU A 532 -5.22 20.90 -40.61
N PHE A 533 -5.70 20.54 -39.41
CA PHE A 533 -7.07 20.86 -38.97
C PHE A 533 -7.14 21.67 -37.67
N ASP A 534 -6.00 21.91 -37.00
CA ASP A 534 -5.92 22.55 -35.69
C ASP A 534 -6.71 21.80 -34.59
N LEU A 535 -6.79 20.48 -34.72
CA LEU A 535 -7.52 19.60 -33.82
C LEU A 535 -6.59 18.77 -32.92
N VAL A 536 -7.08 18.46 -31.72
CA VAL A 536 -6.49 17.49 -30.79
C VAL A 536 -7.55 16.43 -30.49
N MET A 537 -7.17 15.16 -30.59
CA MET A 537 -8.06 14.05 -30.23
C MET A 537 -7.86 13.66 -28.77
N ASN A 538 -8.94 13.65 -28.00
CA ASN A 538 -8.97 13.05 -26.67
C ASN A 538 -9.60 11.66 -26.75
N ALA A 539 -9.11 10.76 -25.92
CA ALA A 539 -9.60 9.40 -25.80
C ALA A 539 -9.81 9.01 -24.32
N GLY A 540 -10.84 8.21 -24.05
CA GLY A 540 -11.08 7.51 -22.79
C GLY A 540 -11.38 6.04 -23.08
N PHE A 541 -10.94 5.14 -22.21
CA PHE A 541 -11.11 3.70 -22.40
C PHE A 541 -12.00 3.10 -21.32
N GLU A 542 -12.97 2.30 -21.73
CA GLU A 542 -13.66 1.31 -20.91
C GLU A 542 -12.96 -0.02 -21.15
N ASN A 543 -12.29 -0.60 -20.15
CA ASN A 543 -11.45 -1.77 -20.33
C ASN A 543 -11.99 -2.93 -19.48
N GLU A 544 -12.57 -3.92 -20.17
CA GLU A 544 -13.14 -5.11 -19.57
C GLU A 544 -12.06 -6.19 -19.40
N PHE A 545 -12.18 -7.01 -18.35
CA PHE A 545 -11.26 -8.10 -18.06
C PHE A 545 -11.89 -9.18 -17.19
N TYR A 546 -11.33 -10.38 -17.27
CA TYR A 546 -11.71 -11.49 -16.40
C TYR A 546 -10.71 -11.67 -15.27
N LEU A 547 -11.22 -11.91 -14.06
CA LEU A 547 -10.45 -12.46 -12.96
C LEU A 547 -10.70 -13.96 -12.86
N LEU A 548 -9.62 -14.74 -12.94
CA LEU A 548 -9.64 -16.19 -12.88
C LEU A 548 -8.86 -16.68 -11.67
N LYS A 549 -9.36 -17.74 -11.02
CA LYS A 549 -8.66 -18.45 -9.94
C LYS A 549 -8.13 -19.78 -10.46
N ASN A 550 -6.92 -20.14 -10.04
CA ASN A 550 -6.36 -21.45 -10.32
C ASN A 550 -6.94 -22.49 -9.34
N VAL A 551 -7.46 -23.59 -9.86
CA VAL A 551 -7.92 -24.75 -9.10
C VAL A 551 -7.25 -26.01 -9.64
N VAL A 552 -6.88 -26.92 -8.74
CA VAL A 552 -6.34 -28.23 -9.13
C VAL A 552 -7.48 -29.24 -9.14
N ARG A 553 -7.80 -29.79 -10.31
CA ARG A 553 -8.76 -30.89 -10.48
C ARG A 553 -8.06 -32.08 -11.12
N GLU A 554 -8.17 -33.24 -10.47
CA GLU A 554 -7.55 -34.49 -10.95
C GLU A 554 -6.04 -34.36 -11.26
N GLY A 555 -5.33 -33.51 -10.51
CA GLY A 555 -3.90 -33.26 -10.71
C GLY A 555 -3.56 -32.32 -11.88
N LYS A 556 -4.56 -31.66 -12.50
CA LYS A 556 -4.37 -30.62 -13.52
C LYS A 556 -4.79 -29.26 -12.97
N GLU A 557 -3.97 -28.26 -13.22
CA GLU A 557 -4.33 -26.86 -12.97
C GLU A 557 -5.35 -26.40 -14.02
N GLU A 558 -6.46 -25.83 -13.54
CA GLU A 558 -7.53 -25.26 -14.35
C GLU A 558 -7.82 -23.84 -13.84
N TYR A 559 -8.00 -22.90 -14.77
CA TYR A 559 -8.45 -21.55 -14.43
C TYR A 559 -9.95 -21.47 -14.55
N VAL A 560 -10.62 -21.10 -13.47
CA VAL A 560 -12.07 -20.93 -13.42
C VAL A 560 -12.43 -19.50 -13.01
N PRO A 561 -13.64 -19.01 -13.34
CA PRO A 561 -14.08 -17.69 -12.92
C PRO A 561 -13.90 -17.44 -11.41
N PHE A 562 -13.46 -16.22 -11.08
CA PHE A 562 -13.34 -15.75 -9.70
C PHE A 562 -14.69 -15.82 -8.99
N GLU A 563 -15.74 -15.34 -9.65
CA GLU A 563 -17.13 -15.31 -9.17
C GLU A 563 -18.14 -15.50 -10.33
N PHE A 564 -19.45 -15.46 -10.04
CA PHE A 564 -20.52 -15.89 -10.97
C PHE A 564 -21.78 -14.99 -10.94
N GLY A 565 -21.69 -13.82 -10.33
CA GLY A 565 -22.81 -12.89 -10.22
C GLY A 565 -23.12 -12.18 -11.53
N PRO A 566 -24.30 -11.55 -11.62
CA PRO A 566 -24.77 -10.89 -12.82
C PRO A 566 -24.18 -9.49 -13.00
N TYR A 567 -24.39 -8.92 -14.19
CA TYR A 567 -24.09 -7.53 -14.53
C TYR A 567 -24.54 -6.53 -13.45
N CYS A 568 -23.64 -5.60 -13.09
CA CYS A 568 -23.82 -4.57 -12.05
C CYS A 568 -24.25 -5.10 -10.68
N SER A 569 -23.87 -6.34 -10.33
CA SER A 569 -24.18 -6.92 -9.03
C SER A 569 -23.37 -6.31 -7.88
N THR A 570 -24.05 -5.78 -6.87
CA THR A 570 -23.44 -5.31 -5.62
C THR A 570 -22.66 -6.43 -4.92
N SER A 571 -23.17 -7.67 -4.93
CA SER A 571 -22.46 -8.77 -4.28
C SER A 571 -21.17 -9.15 -5.02
N SER A 572 -21.15 -9.04 -6.35
CA SER A 572 -19.93 -9.29 -7.14
C SER A 572 -18.90 -8.19 -6.88
N PHE A 573 -19.34 -6.94 -6.72
CA PHE A 573 -18.48 -5.86 -6.27
C PHE A 573 -17.90 -6.12 -4.88
N ASP A 574 -18.71 -6.52 -3.89
CA ASP A 574 -18.24 -6.80 -2.53
C ASP A 574 -17.15 -7.88 -2.49
N VAL A 575 -17.27 -8.90 -3.33
CA VAL A 575 -16.27 -9.99 -3.44
C VAL A 575 -14.95 -9.49 -4.05
N ALA A 576 -15.01 -8.59 -5.02
CA ALA A 576 -13.83 -8.03 -5.69
C ALA A 576 -13.27 -6.76 -5.03
N SER A 577 -14.01 -6.17 -4.08
CA SER A 577 -13.68 -4.92 -3.38
C SER A 577 -12.26 -4.89 -2.80
N PRO A 578 -11.72 -5.95 -2.15
CA PRO A 578 -10.34 -5.94 -1.68
C PRO A 578 -9.29 -5.74 -2.77
N ILE A 579 -9.57 -6.22 -3.99
CA ILE A 579 -8.70 -6.07 -5.16
C ILE A 579 -8.82 -4.62 -5.69
N PHE A 580 -10.04 -4.09 -5.75
CA PHE A 580 -10.31 -2.73 -6.25
C PHE A 580 -9.75 -1.64 -5.32
N HIS A 581 -9.80 -1.86 -4.01
CA HIS A 581 -9.15 -0.98 -3.03
C HIS A 581 -7.63 -0.93 -3.15
N GLU A 582 -7.01 -1.83 -3.92
CA GLU A 582 -5.60 -1.74 -4.29
C GLU A 582 -5.39 -1.20 -5.71
N ILE A 583 -6.23 -1.59 -6.68
CA ILE A 583 -6.15 -1.12 -8.07
C ILE A 583 -6.39 0.38 -8.17
N VAL A 584 -7.47 0.89 -7.57
CA VAL A 584 -7.87 2.30 -7.74
C VAL A 584 -6.81 3.25 -7.17
N PRO A 585 -6.34 3.14 -5.91
CA PRO A 585 -5.28 4.01 -5.41
C PRO A 585 -3.96 3.86 -6.17
N ALA A 586 -3.67 2.66 -6.71
CA ALA A 586 -2.50 2.47 -7.55
C ALA A 586 -2.60 3.26 -8.86
N LEU A 587 -3.76 3.27 -9.52
CA LEU A 587 -4.01 4.06 -10.74
C LEU A 587 -4.03 5.56 -10.44
N GLU A 588 -4.68 5.99 -9.36
CA GLU A 588 -4.70 7.40 -8.93
C GLU A 588 -3.28 7.91 -8.65
N SER A 589 -2.41 7.08 -8.06
CA SER A 589 -1.01 7.43 -7.84
C SER A 589 -0.19 7.62 -9.13
N LEU A 590 -0.69 7.11 -10.26
CA LEU A 590 -0.14 7.30 -11.61
C LEU A 590 -0.78 8.50 -12.33
N ASN A 591 -1.63 9.28 -11.65
CA ASN A 591 -2.50 10.32 -12.23
C ASN A 591 -3.46 9.76 -13.30
N ILE A 592 -3.89 8.50 -13.15
CA ILE A 592 -4.89 7.88 -13.99
C ILE A 592 -6.21 7.92 -13.23
N GLU A 593 -7.12 8.77 -13.69
CA GLU A 593 -8.46 8.90 -13.14
C GLU A 593 -9.30 7.66 -13.48
N VAL A 594 -9.96 7.10 -12.46
CA VAL A 594 -10.91 5.99 -12.58
C VAL A 594 -12.31 6.56 -12.35
N GLU A 595 -13.13 6.57 -13.39
CA GLU A 595 -14.48 7.13 -13.37
C GLU A 595 -15.48 6.12 -12.80
N GLN A 596 -15.34 4.86 -13.20
CA GLN A 596 -16.28 3.81 -12.85
C GLN A 596 -15.61 2.43 -12.77
N PHE A 597 -16.18 1.59 -11.90
CA PHE A 597 -15.87 0.17 -11.80
C PHE A 597 -17.15 -0.62 -11.55
N HIS A 598 -17.38 -1.70 -12.29
CA HIS A 598 -18.53 -2.59 -12.05
C HIS A 598 -18.26 -4.03 -12.47
N ALA A 599 -19.10 -4.94 -11.96
CA ALA A 599 -19.16 -6.32 -12.44
C ALA A 599 -19.86 -6.35 -13.79
N GLU A 600 -19.25 -7.02 -14.76
CA GLU A 600 -19.77 -7.14 -16.12
C GLU A 600 -20.63 -8.39 -16.30
N SER A 601 -21.13 -8.59 -17.52
CA SER A 601 -22.10 -9.64 -17.84
C SER A 601 -21.53 -11.07 -17.79
N GLY A 602 -20.23 -11.23 -18.01
CA GLY A 602 -19.53 -12.52 -17.94
C GLY A 602 -19.15 -12.94 -16.52
N LYS A 603 -18.93 -14.23 -16.31
CA LYS A 603 -18.63 -14.78 -14.97
C LYS A 603 -17.24 -14.34 -14.50
N GLY A 604 -17.17 -13.56 -13.43
CA GLY A 604 -15.91 -13.00 -12.95
C GLY A 604 -15.32 -11.95 -13.89
N GLN A 605 -16.17 -11.35 -14.73
CA GLN A 605 -15.82 -10.23 -15.60
C GLN A 605 -16.04 -8.92 -14.86
N PHE A 606 -15.14 -7.98 -15.06
CA PHE A 606 -15.24 -6.64 -14.53
C PHE A 606 -14.83 -5.62 -15.59
N GLU A 607 -15.30 -4.39 -15.43
CA GLU A 607 -14.90 -3.27 -16.27
C GLU A 607 -14.36 -2.13 -15.39
N VAL A 608 -13.32 -1.47 -15.92
CA VAL A 608 -12.83 -0.20 -15.41
C VAL A 608 -12.95 0.87 -16.50
N SER A 609 -13.61 1.98 -16.18
CA SER A 609 -13.74 3.14 -17.06
C SER A 609 -12.74 4.22 -16.63
N LEU A 610 -11.86 4.63 -17.55
CA LEU A 610 -10.80 5.60 -17.29
C LEU A 610 -11.22 7.00 -17.75
N GLY A 611 -10.75 8.02 -17.02
CA GLY A 611 -10.91 9.42 -17.41
C GLY A 611 -10.31 9.71 -18.79
N HIS A 612 -10.93 10.64 -19.53
CA HIS A 612 -10.49 10.99 -20.88
C HIS A 612 -9.32 11.98 -20.85
N THR A 613 -8.36 11.80 -21.76
CA THR A 613 -7.21 12.71 -21.91
C THR A 613 -6.72 12.72 -23.36
N VAL A 614 -5.68 13.49 -23.66
CA VAL A 614 -5.07 13.52 -25.01
C VAL A 614 -4.67 12.09 -25.42
N ALA A 615 -4.94 11.71 -26.66
CA ALA A 615 -4.82 10.34 -27.17
C ALA A 615 -3.51 9.62 -26.81
N SER A 616 -2.36 10.31 -26.85
CA SER A 616 -1.07 9.73 -26.45
C SER A 616 -1.03 9.30 -24.99
N HIS A 617 -1.51 10.16 -24.08
CA HIS A 617 -1.60 9.84 -22.66
C HIS A 617 -2.67 8.79 -22.39
N ALA A 618 -3.79 8.80 -23.12
CA ALA A 618 -4.83 7.79 -22.97
C ALA A 618 -4.31 6.38 -23.31
N ALA A 619 -3.49 6.25 -24.36
CA ALA A 619 -2.84 4.99 -24.70
C ALA A 619 -1.80 4.56 -23.65
N ASP A 620 -0.99 5.49 -23.14
CA ASP A 620 -0.03 5.21 -22.05
C ASP A 620 -0.76 4.77 -20.78
N ASN A 621 -1.86 5.45 -20.42
CA ASN A 621 -2.72 5.13 -19.27
C ASN A 621 -3.28 3.70 -19.40
N LEU A 622 -3.79 3.32 -20.57
CA LEU A 622 -4.32 1.96 -20.77
C LEU A 622 -3.24 0.89 -20.59
N VAL A 623 -2.00 1.16 -21.03
CA VAL A 623 -0.87 0.24 -20.81
C VAL A 623 -0.63 0.04 -19.32
N TYR A 624 -0.53 1.14 -18.57
CA TYR A 624 -0.34 1.08 -17.11
C TYR A 624 -1.51 0.44 -16.38
N THR A 625 -2.75 0.73 -16.78
CA THR A 625 -3.95 0.13 -16.19
C THR A 625 -3.90 -1.38 -16.23
N ARG A 626 -3.56 -1.95 -17.39
CA ARG A 626 -3.44 -3.41 -17.56
C ARG A 626 -2.30 -4.01 -16.71
N GLU A 627 -1.17 -3.32 -16.60
CA GLU A 627 -0.04 -3.75 -15.74
C GLU A 627 -0.38 -3.72 -14.25
N VAL A 628 -1.09 -2.69 -13.79
CA VAL A 628 -1.58 -2.55 -12.42
C VAL A 628 -2.56 -3.68 -12.10
N ILE A 629 -3.60 -3.85 -12.91
CA ILE A 629 -4.62 -4.89 -12.71
C ILE A 629 -3.97 -6.28 -12.66
N ARG A 630 -3.09 -6.61 -13.62
CA ARG A 630 -2.37 -7.90 -13.62
C ARG A 630 -1.53 -8.11 -12.38
N SER A 631 -0.85 -7.06 -11.92
CA SER A 631 0.05 -7.16 -10.78
C SER A 631 -0.71 -7.33 -9.46
N VAL A 632 -1.79 -6.55 -9.27
CA VAL A 632 -2.65 -6.68 -8.10
C VAL A 632 -3.37 -8.03 -8.11
N ALA A 633 -3.94 -8.46 -9.24
CA ALA A 633 -4.57 -9.78 -9.35
C ALA A 633 -3.62 -10.92 -8.96
N ARG A 634 -2.36 -10.88 -9.45
CA ARG A 634 -1.33 -11.86 -9.08
C ARG A 634 -0.99 -11.83 -7.58
N LYS A 635 -0.94 -10.65 -6.95
CA LYS A 635 -0.75 -10.52 -5.50
C LYS A 635 -1.85 -11.24 -4.72
N HIS A 636 -3.07 -11.24 -5.24
CA HIS A 636 -4.24 -11.93 -4.69
C HIS A 636 -4.37 -13.40 -5.13
N GLY A 637 -3.37 -13.96 -5.81
CA GLY A 637 -3.39 -15.35 -6.28
C GLY A 637 -4.34 -15.60 -7.47
N LEU A 638 -4.73 -14.54 -8.17
CA LEU A 638 -5.62 -14.57 -9.34
C LEU A 638 -4.84 -14.27 -10.62
N LEU A 639 -5.43 -14.65 -11.75
CA LEU A 639 -4.99 -14.27 -13.09
C LEU A 639 -6.00 -13.29 -13.68
N ALA A 640 -5.54 -12.07 -14.00
CA ALA A 640 -6.30 -11.14 -14.82
C ALA A 640 -5.97 -11.37 -16.30
N THR A 641 -7.00 -11.50 -17.14
CA THR A 641 -6.85 -11.62 -18.60
C THR A 641 -7.74 -10.61 -19.33
N PHE A 642 -7.16 -9.99 -20.36
CA PHE A 642 -7.83 -9.04 -21.27
C PHE A 642 -8.11 -9.68 -22.64
N VAL A 643 -8.05 -11.01 -22.73
CA VAL A 643 -8.32 -11.73 -23.97
C VAL A 643 -9.77 -11.48 -24.43
N PRO A 644 -10.04 -11.27 -25.73
CA PRO A 644 -11.38 -10.91 -26.20
C PRO A 644 -12.46 -11.93 -25.83
N LYS A 645 -12.11 -13.23 -25.82
CA LYS A 645 -13.03 -14.29 -25.42
C LYS A 645 -12.27 -15.43 -24.75
N TYR A 646 -12.29 -15.46 -23.41
CA TYR A 646 -11.57 -16.46 -22.62
C TYR A 646 -12.26 -17.84 -22.65
N ASP A 647 -13.60 -17.86 -22.73
CA ASP A 647 -14.45 -19.03 -22.92
C ASP A 647 -15.44 -18.75 -24.06
N PHE A 648 -15.46 -19.61 -25.07
CA PHE A 648 -16.36 -19.46 -26.21
C PHE A 648 -17.85 -19.54 -25.84
N CYS A 649 -18.17 -20.11 -24.67
CA CYS A 649 -19.53 -20.21 -24.14
C CYS A 649 -19.95 -19.01 -23.27
N ASP A 650 -19.06 -18.04 -23.03
CA ASP A 650 -19.32 -16.86 -22.19
C ASP A 650 -19.33 -15.56 -23.04
N ILE A 651 -19.63 -14.44 -22.39
CA ILE A 651 -19.55 -13.10 -23.00
C ILE A 651 -18.08 -12.74 -23.30
N GLY A 652 -17.85 -11.84 -24.26
CA GLY A 652 -16.51 -11.37 -24.60
C GLY A 652 -16.09 -10.14 -23.80
N SER A 653 -14.79 -9.87 -23.74
CA SER A 653 -14.22 -8.65 -23.14
C SER A 653 -13.80 -7.63 -24.20
N GLY A 654 -14.37 -6.43 -24.13
CA GLY A 654 -13.99 -5.27 -24.93
C GLY A 654 -12.97 -4.35 -24.27
N SER A 655 -12.46 -3.42 -25.06
CA SER A 655 -11.75 -2.24 -24.55
C SER A 655 -12.27 -1.01 -25.32
N HIS A 656 -13.54 -0.67 -25.10
CA HIS A 656 -14.25 0.32 -25.91
C HIS A 656 -13.57 1.67 -25.73
N VAL A 657 -13.50 2.45 -26.81
CA VAL A 657 -12.78 3.72 -26.81
C VAL A 657 -13.70 4.87 -27.19
N HIS A 658 -13.84 5.82 -26.27
CA HIS A 658 -14.55 7.08 -26.45
C HIS A 658 -13.63 8.14 -27.00
N LEU A 659 -14.07 8.84 -28.05
CA LEU A 659 -13.26 9.78 -28.81
C LEU A 659 -13.97 11.12 -28.98
N SER A 660 -13.23 12.20 -28.73
CA SER A 660 -13.70 13.57 -28.93
C SER A 660 -12.62 14.43 -29.58
N LEU A 661 -13.04 15.50 -30.25
CA LEU A 661 -12.16 16.42 -30.96
C LEU A 661 -12.18 17.76 -30.26
N TRP A 662 -10.99 18.33 -30.04
CA TRP A 662 -10.80 19.55 -29.27
C TRP A 662 -10.03 20.58 -30.06
N LYS A 663 -10.44 21.85 -29.91
CA LYS A 663 -9.78 23.01 -30.49
C LYS A 663 -9.69 24.09 -29.44
N ASN A 664 -8.49 24.63 -29.21
CA ASN A 664 -8.23 25.67 -28.21
C ASN A 664 -8.76 25.36 -26.80
N GLY A 665 -8.76 24.07 -26.40
CA GLY A 665 -9.24 23.64 -25.09
C GLY A 665 -10.76 23.49 -24.98
N GLU A 666 -11.51 23.60 -26.07
CA GLU A 666 -12.95 23.33 -26.11
C GLU A 666 -13.26 22.10 -26.98
N ASN A 667 -14.24 21.30 -26.56
CA ASN A 667 -14.73 20.17 -27.33
C ASN A 667 -15.56 20.69 -28.52
N VAL A 668 -15.09 20.41 -29.74
CA VAL A 668 -15.73 20.81 -31.00
C VAL A 668 -16.51 19.69 -31.66
N PHE A 669 -16.64 18.53 -31.01
CA PHE A 669 -17.49 17.44 -31.48
C PHE A 669 -18.99 17.77 -31.42
N PRO A 670 -19.52 18.42 -30.35
CA PRO A 670 -20.91 18.86 -30.31
C PRO A 670 -21.24 19.90 -31.38
N ALA A 671 -22.45 19.83 -31.92
CA ALA A 671 -22.97 20.87 -32.80
C ALA A 671 -23.12 22.21 -32.05
N SER A 672 -22.62 23.30 -32.64
CA SER A 672 -22.78 24.66 -32.09
C SER A 672 -24.16 25.28 -32.35
N ASN A 673 -24.95 24.68 -33.24
CA ASN A 673 -26.26 25.17 -33.69
C ASN A 673 -27.30 24.02 -33.73
N LYS A 674 -28.56 24.34 -33.37
CA LYS A 674 -29.69 23.38 -33.35
C LYS A 674 -30.11 22.83 -34.74
N SER A 675 -29.36 23.16 -35.79
CA SER A 675 -29.62 22.76 -37.18
C SER A 675 -28.83 21.52 -37.62
N SER A 676 -27.90 21.01 -36.81
CA SER A 676 -27.29 19.70 -37.07
C SER A 676 -28.34 18.61 -36.91
N ALA A 677 -28.50 17.74 -37.92
CA ALA A 677 -29.49 16.67 -37.93
C ALA A 677 -29.22 15.60 -36.86
N HIS A 678 -27.98 15.51 -36.38
CA HIS A 678 -27.51 14.44 -35.50
C HIS A 678 -26.93 14.93 -34.17
N GLY A 679 -26.86 16.25 -33.95
CA GLY A 679 -26.26 16.81 -32.72
C GLY A 679 -24.73 16.83 -32.72
N ILE A 680 -24.12 16.46 -33.84
CA ILE A 680 -22.68 16.41 -34.09
C ILE A 680 -22.30 17.61 -34.97
N SER A 681 -21.13 18.20 -34.74
CA SER A 681 -20.60 19.25 -35.62
C SER A 681 -20.22 18.70 -36.99
N SER A 682 -20.14 19.55 -38.02
CA SER A 682 -19.72 19.10 -39.36
C SER A 682 -18.35 18.41 -39.35
N ILE A 683 -17.43 18.92 -38.53
CA ILE A 683 -16.08 18.35 -38.40
C ILE A 683 -16.12 16.99 -37.66
N GLY A 684 -17.01 16.83 -36.69
CA GLY A 684 -17.24 15.56 -36.02
C GLY A 684 -17.87 14.52 -36.95
N GLU A 685 -18.84 14.92 -37.78
CA GLU A 685 -19.48 14.05 -38.76
C GLU A 685 -18.48 13.56 -39.82
N GLU A 686 -17.67 14.45 -40.39
CA GLU A 686 -16.64 14.10 -41.38
C GLU A 686 -15.58 13.16 -40.80
N PHE A 687 -15.08 13.44 -39.60
CA PHE A 687 -14.11 12.58 -38.92
C PHE A 687 -14.70 11.20 -38.62
N MET A 688 -15.91 11.15 -38.05
CA MET A 688 -16.59 9.90 -37.74
C MET A 688 -16.94 9.10 -38.99
N ALA A 689 -17.28 9.77 -40.11
CA ALA A 689 -17.51 9.13 -41.40
C ALA A 689 -16.25 8.48 -41.95
N GLY A 690 -15.08 9.12 -41.79
CA GLY A 690 -13.77 8.53 -42.08
C GLY A 690 -13.53 7.25 -41.27
N VAL A 691 -13.70 7.32 -39.96
CA VAL A 691 -13.55 6.14 -39.08
C VAL A 691 -14.51 5.02 -39.48
N LEU A 692 -15.77 5.33 -39.78
CA LEU A 692 -16.77 4.34 -40.21
C LEU A 692 -16.39 3.69 -41.54
N PHE A 693 -15.93 4.48 -42.51
CA PHE A 693 -15.54 4.01 -43.84
C PHE A 693 -14.37 3.02 -43.76
N HIS A 694 -13.35 3.35 -42.97
CA HIS A 694 -12.14 2.54 -42.81
C HIS A 694 -12.27 1.45 -41.74
N LEU A 695 -13.42 1.34 -41.07
CA LEU A 695 -13.63 0.41 -39.96
C LEU A 695 -13.24 -1.05 -40.30
N PRO A 696 -13.60 -1.61 -41.48
CA PRO A 696 -13.17 -2.96 -41.87
C PRO A 696 -11.65 -3.14 -41.87
N SER A 697 -10.90 -2.14 -42.32
CA SER A 697 -9.44 -2.17 -42.43
C SER A 697 -8.76 -2.05 -41.06
N ILE A 698 -9.25 -1.14 -40.20
CA ILE A 698 -8.61 -0.90 -38.90
C ILE A 698 -8.83 -2.03 -37.89
N LEU A 699 -9.83 -2.91 -38.10
CA LEU A 699 -10.04 -4.11 -37.27
C LEU A 699 -8.79 -5.01 -37.20
N ALA A 700 -7.98 -5.08 -38.25
CA ALA A 700 -6.71 -5.83 -38.21
C ALA A 700 -5.71 -5.30 -37.15
N VAL A 701 -5.96 -4.09 -36.62
CA VAL A 701 -5.14 -3.42 -35.60
C VAL A 701 -5.86 -3.32 -34.25
N ILE A 702 -7.15 -2.96 -34.24
CA ILE A 702 -7.93 -2.77 -32.99
C ILE A 702 -8.62 -4.05 -32.48
N ALA A 703 -8.68 -5.09 -33.31
CA ALA A 703 -9.20 -6.43 -33.03
C ALA A 703 -8.21 -7.48 -33.60
N PRO A 704 -6.98 -7.55 -33.05
CA PRO A 704 -5.83 -8.11 -33.76
C PRO A 704 -5.72 -9.63 -33.75
N LEU A 705 -6.56 -10.37 -33.05
CA LEU A 705 -6.44 -11.83 -32.92
C LEU A 705 -7.61 -12.52 -33.62
N PRO A 706 -7.47 -13.77 -34.09
CA PRO A 706 -8.64 -14.56 -34.52
C PRO A 706 -9.72 -14.63 -33.44
N ASN A 707 -9.31 -14.73 -32.16
CA ASN A 707 -10.19 -14.71 -30.99
C ASN A 707 -11.02 -13.41 -30.85
N SER A 708 -10.54 -12.28 -31.39
CA SER A 708 -11.29 -11.02 -31.43
C SER A 708 -12.60 -11.15 -32.22
N TYR A 709 -12.59 -11.94 -33.29
CA TYR A 709 -13.75 -12.11 -34.16
C TYR A 709 -14.77 -13.09 -33.58
N ASP A 710 -14.36 -13.98 -32.67
CA ASP A 710 -15.27 -14.79 -31.85
C ASP A 710 -16.05 -13.92 -30.85
N ARG A 711 -15.51 -12.76 -30.46
CA ARG A 711 -16.21 -11.72 -29.69
C ARG A 711 -17.12 -10.88 -30.59
N ILE A 712 -16.67 -10.46 -31.77
CA ILE A 712 -17.42 -9.57 -32.67
C ILE A 712 -18.54 -10.34 -33.39
N GLN A 713 -19.67 -10.53 -32.70
CA GLN A 713 -20.84 -11.26 -33.19
C GLN A 713 -22.12 -10.42 -33.01
N PRO A 714 -23.13 -10.58 -33.88
CA PRO A 714 -24.41 -9.90 -33.70
C PRO A 714 -25.04 -10.21 -32.32
N ASN A 715 -25.72 -9.23 -31.71
CA ASN A 715 -26.40 -9.35 -30.41
C ASN A 715 -25.47 -9.60 -29.22
N THR A 716 -24.24 -9.08 -29.27
CA THR A 716 -23.24 -9.21 -28.18
C THR A 716 -22.66 -7.87 -27.74
N TRP A 717 -23.27 -6.74 -28.16
CA TRP A 717 -22.79 -5.38 -27.86
C TRP A 717 -21.34 -5.10 -28.30
N SER A 718 -20.84 -5.84 -29.30
CA SER A 718 -19.45 -5.73 -29.79
C SER A 718 -19.31 -4.96 -31.11
N GLY A 719 -20.43 -4.55 -31.71
CA GLY A 719 -20.43 -3.81 -32.97
C GLY A 719 -20.11 -4.69 -34.18
N ALA A 720 -21.06 -5.53 -34.61
CA ALA A 720 -20.84 -6.50 -35.69
C ALA A 720 -21.05 -5.95 -37.11
N PHE A 721 -21.78 -4.84 -37.26
CA PHE A 721 -22.13 -4.27 -38.57
C PHE A 721 -21.46 -2.93 -38.78
N GLN A 722 -21.08 -2.62 -40.01
CA GLN A 722 -20.48 -1.35 -40.40
C GLN A 722 -21.57 -0.26 -40.41
N CYS A 723 -21.92 0.20 -39.22
CA CYS A 723 -22.95 1.20 -38.99
C CYS A 723 -22.64 2.02 -37.74
N TRP A 724 -23.34 3.12 -37.61
CA TRP A 724 -23.34 3.92 -36.41
C TRP A 724 -24.78 4.19 -35.96
N GLY A 725 -24.96 4.52 -34.69
CA GLY A 725 -26.27 4.86 -34.13
C GLY A 725 -26.14 5.76 -32.91
N ARG A 726 -27.21 6.50 -32.61
CA ARG A 726 -27.27 7.37 -31.43
C ARG A 726 -27.64 6.54 -30.22
N GLU A 727 -26.80 6.55 -29.19
CA GLU A 727 -26.96 5.71 -28.00
C GLU A 727 -27.16 4.21 -28.29
N ASN A 728 -26.84 3.75 -29.51
CA ASN A 728 -27.01 2.36 -29.91
C ASN A 728 -25.79 1.53 -29.53
N ARG A 729 -25.92 0.70 -28.49
CA ARG A 729 -24.84 -0.18 -28.01
C ARG A 729 -24.56 -1.39 -28.91
N GLU A 730 -25.38 -1.68 -29.93
CA GLU A 730 -25.11 -2.73 -30.92
C GLU A 730 -24.40 -2.20 -32.17
N ALA A 731 -24.41 -0.88 -32.39
CA ALA A 731 -23.70 -0.26 -33.50
C ALA A 731 -22.18 -0.29 -33.24
N ALA A 732 -21.38 -0.41 -34.31
CA ALA A 732 -19.93 -0.43 -34.16
C ALA A 732 -19.36 0.94 -33.75
N LEU A 733 -20.00 2.02 -34.20
CA LEU A 733 -19.77 3.37 -33.67
C LEU A 733 -21.02 3.87 -32.95
N ARG A 734 -20.92 4.14 -31.65
CA ARG A 734 -22.00 4.75 -30.87
C ARG A 734 -21.75 6.25 -30.70
N ALA A 735 -22.66 7.08 -31.21
CA ALA A 735 -22.67 8.50 -30.87
C ALA A 735 -23.23 8.66 -29.45
N ALA A 736 -22.42 9.18 -28.52
CA ALA A 736 -22.71 9.21 -27.10
C ALA A 736 -22.95 10.63 -26.56
N SER A 737 -23.94 10.73 -25.67
CA SER A 737 -24.45 11.93 -25.02
C SER A 737 -24.50 11.66 -23.51
N PRO A 738 -23.37 11.80 -22.80
CA PRO A 738 -23.28 11.48 -21.38
C PRO A 738 -24.28 12.27 -20.52
N PRO A 739 -24.71 11.74 -19.36
CA PRO A 739 -25.59 12.45 -18.44
C PRO A 739 -25.10 13.86 -18.12
N GLY A 740 -26.01 14.84 -18.16
CA GLY A 740 -25.68 16.27 -17.98
C GLY A 740 -25.38 17.02 -19.28
N THR A 741 -25.27 16.32 -20.41
CA THR A 741 -25.22 16.94 -21.75
C THR A 741 -26.62 17.41 -22.15
N PRO A 742 -26.79 18.61 -22.76
CA PRO A 742 -28.08 19.05 -23.26
C PRO A 742 -28.69 18.07 -24.27
N ASP A 743 -30.00 17.87 -24.19
CA ASP A 743 -30.74 16.93 -25.05
C ASP A 743 -30.45 17.15 -26.54
N GLY A 744 -30.07 16.06 -27.21
CA GLY A 744 -29.81 16.04 -28.64
C GLY A 744 -28.41 16.51 -29.06
N LEU A 745 -27.50 16.81 -28.12
CA LEU A 745 -26.08 17.05 -28.41
C LEU A 745 -25.25 15.80 -28.15
N VAL A 746 -24.32 15.51 -29.06
CA VAL A 746 -23.36 14.42 -28.96
C VAL A 746 -21.99 14.99 -28.62
N THR A 747 -21.33 14.51 -27.57
CA THR A 747 -20.02 15.06 -27.14
C THR A 747 -18.83 14.21 -27.52
N ASN A 748 -19.08 12.94 -27.84
CA ASN A 748 -18.07 11.98 -28.25
C ASN A 748 -18.72 10.84 -29.03
N PHE A 749 -17.90 10.03 -29.70
CA PHE A 749 -18.33 8.75 -30.23
C PHE A 749 -17.45 7.63 -29.71
N GLU A 750 -18.03 6.44 -29.60
CA GLU A 750 -17.42 5.26 -29.02
C GLU A 750 -17.22 4.19 -30.10
N ILE A 751 -16.04 3.57 -30.13
CA ILE A 751 -15.77 2.40 -30.98
C ILE A 751 -15.86 1.14 -30.12
N LYS A 752 -16.86 0.30 -30.39
CA LYS A 752 -17.14 -0.91 -29.61
C LYS A 752 -16.28 -2.11 -29.99
N SER A 753 -15.82 -2.15 -31.23
CA SER A 753 -15.06 -3.29 -31.77
C SER A 753 -13.61 -3.34 -31.28
N PHE A 754 -13.13 -2.34 -30.54
CA PHE A 754 -11.81 -2.32 -29.93
C PHE A 754 -11.74 -3.32 -28.76
N ASP A 755 -10.68 -4.12 -28.67
CA ASP A 755 -10.52 -5.13 -27.61
C ASP A 755 -9.19 -5.05 -26.84
N GLY A 756 -9.13 -5.83 -25.75
CA GLY A 756 -8.01 -5.87 -24.81
C GLY A 756 -6.68 -6.36 -25.39
N SER A 757 -6.70 -6.99 -26.57
CA SER A 757 -5.50 -7.50 -27.25
C SER A 757 -4.84 -6.48 -28.18
N ALA A 758 -5.49 -5.37 -28.49
CA ALA A 758 -4.92 -4.30 -29.31
C ALA A 758 -3.77 -3.55 -28.63
N ASN A 759 -2.77 -3.17 -29.43
CA ASN A 759 -1.79 -2.17 -29.06
C ASN A 759 -2.47 -0.79 -29.04
N PRO A 760 -2.62 -0.13 -27.88
CA PRO A 760 -3.42 1.09 -27.78
C PRO A 760 -2.86 2.24 -28.61
N HIS A 761 -1.53 2.35 -28.74
CA HIS A 761 -0.91 3.40 -29.54
C HIS A 761 -1.20 3.22 -31.04
N LEU A 762 -1.04 2.00 -31.55
CA LEU A 762 -1.38 1.70 -32.95
C LEU A 762 -2.87 1.82 -33.21
N GLY A 763 -3.71 1.38 -32.26
CA GLY A 763 -5.15 1.48 -32.36
C GLY A 763 -5.64 2.93 -32.49
N LEU A 764 -5.18 3.82 -31.61
CA LEU A 764 -5.52 5.24 -31.72
C LEU A 764 -4.91 5.89 -32.97
N ALA A 765 -3.72 5.45 -33.41
CA ALA A 765 -3.09 5.97 -34.62
C ALA A 765 -3.91 5.63 -35.89
N VAL A 766 -4.39 4.39 -36.03
CA VAL A 766 -5.22 3.99 -37.19
C VAL A 766 -6.58 4.69 -37.18
N ILE A 767 -7.19 4.85 -36.01
CA ILE A 767 -8.47 5.55 -35.87
C ILE A 767 -8.29 7.02 -36.26
N MET A 768 -7.24 7.66 -35.77
CA MET A 768 -6.95 9.05 -36.09
C MET A 768 -6.62 9.24 -37.56
N ALA A 769 -5.87 8.31 -38.17
CA ALA A 769 -5.57 8.34 -39.59
C ALA A 769 -6.83 8.21 -40.46
N ALA A 770 -7.75 7.31 -40.08
CA ALA A 770 -9.04 7.16 -40.74
C ALA A 770 -9.89 8.44 -40.63
N GLY A 771 -9.91 9.06 -39.45
CA GLY A 771 -10.64 10.32 -39.24
C GLY A 771 -10.05 11.50 -40.00
N ILE A 772 -8.70 11.61 -40.07
CA ILE A 772 -8.01 12.60 -40.91
C ILE A 772 -8.42 12.47 -42.37
N ASP A 773 -8.50 11.25 -42.88
CA ASP A 773 -8.93 11.01 -44.25
C ASP A 773 -10.41 11.41 -44.46
N GLY A 774 -11.28 11.12 -43.48
CA GLY A 774 -12.66 11.60 -43.47
C GLY A 774 -12.76 13.12 -43.60
N LEU A 775 -11.91 13.86 -42.88
CA LEU A 775 -11.80 15.31 -42.96
C LEU A 775 -11.24 15.79 -44.31
N ARG A 776 -10.20 15.13 -44.84
CA ARG A 776 -9.59 15.49 -46.13
C ARG A 776 -10.55 15.29 -47.30
N ARG A 777 -11.37 14.25 -47.25
CA ARG A 777 -12.34 13.90 -48.31
C ARG A 777 -13.74 14.47 -48.06
N HIS A 778 -13.96 15.15 -46.94
CA HIS A 778 -15.28 15.64 -46.50
C HIS A 778 -16.36 14.55 -46.56
N LEU A 779 -16.04 13.36 -46.05
CA LEU A 779 -16.93 12.21 -46.12
C LEU A 779 -18.24 12.49 -45.39
N GLN A 780 -19.32 12.01 -45.99
CA GLN A 780 -20.66 12.19 -45.42
C GLN A 780 -21.00 11.01 -44.54
N LEU A 781 -21.38 11.30 -43.30
CA LEU A 781 -21.86 10.29 -42.37
C LEU A 781 -23.21 9.76 -42.87
N PRO A 782 -23.41 8.44 -43.03
CA PRO A 782 -24.67 7.89 -43.51
C PRO A 782 -25.78 8.08 -42.46
N THR A 783 -27.04 7.79 -42.82
CA THR A 783 -28.15 7.81 -41.85
C THR A 783 -27.87 6.87 -40.68
N PRO A 784 -28.14 7.29 -39.42
CA PRO A 784 -27.93 6.43 -38.26
C PRO A 784 -28.89 5.24 -38.22
N ILE A 785 -28.42 4.15 -37.63
CA ILE A 785 -29.23 2.97 -37.30
C ILE A 785 -29.60 3.06 -35.81
N ASP A 786 -30.82 3.50 -35.52
CA ASP A 786 -31.35 3.66 -34.15
C ASP A 786 -32.15 2.43 -33.67
N ILE A 787 -32.05 1.31 -34.39
CA ILE A 787 -32.62 0.00 -34.04
C ILE A 787 -31.50 -1.03 -33.92
N ASN A 788 -31.82 -2.27 -33.52
CA ASN A 788 -30.83 -3.33 -33.53
C ASN A 788 -30.34 -3.59 -34.97
N PRO A 789 -29.04 -3.42 -35.29
CA PRO A 789 -28.50 -3.67 -36.62
C PRO A 789 -28.75 -5.09 -37.14
N ALA A 790 -28.86 -6.08 -36.26
CA ALA A 790 -29.15 -7.47 -36.64
C ALA A 790 -30.53 -7.63 -37.30
N ASP A 791 -31.52 -6.81 -36.91
CA ASP A 791 -32.88 -6.86 -37.46
C ASP A 791 -32.94 -6.31 -38.90
N VAL A 792 -31.93 -5.51 -39.29
CA VAL A 792 -31.81 -4.91 -40.63
C VAL A 792 -30.52 -5.32 -41.33
N ALA A 793 -29.95 -6.47 -40.95
CA ALA A 793 -28.70 -7.00 -41.47
C ALA A 793 -28.68 -7.09 -43.02
N ALA A 794 -29.83 -7.33 -43.66
CA ALA A 794 -29.95 -7.37 -45.12
C ALA A 794 -29.63 -6.03 -45.82
N THR A 795 -29.60 -4.92 -45.09
CA THR A 795 -29.33 -3.57 -45.60
C THR A 795 -27.97 -3.02 -45.16
N LEU A 796 -27.24 -3.76 -44.32
CA LEU A 796 -25.98 -3.36 -43.72
C LEU A 796 -24.84 -4.27 -44.17
N ASN A 797 -23.64 -3.72 -44.26
CA ASN A 797 -22.46 -4.54 -44.46
C ASN A 797 -22.02 -5.15 -43.13
N ARG A 798 -21.77 -6.45 -43.15
CA ARG A 798 -21.10 -7.14 -42.05
C ARG A 798 -19.66 -6.65 -41.98
N LEU A 799 -19.18 -6.29 -40.79
CA LEU A 799 -17.74 -6.10 -40.57
C LEU A 799 -17.02 -7.45 -40.74
N PRO A 800 -15.73 -7.46 -41.10
CA PRO A 800 -14.93 -8.68 -41.21
C PRO A 800 -15.26 -9.70 -40.11
N GLU A 801 -15.55 -10.93 -40.51
CA GLU A 801 -15.91 -12.04 -39.63
C GLU A 801 -14.69 -12.84 -39.19
N THR A 802 -13.55 -12.60 -39.85
CA THR A 802 -12.28 -13.23 -39.51
C THR A 802 -11.14 -12.22 -39.60
N LEU A 803 -10.04 -12.52 -38.90
CA LEU A 803 -8.81 -11.72 -38.99
C LEU A 803 -8.25 -11.71 -40.43
N SER A 804 -8.45 -12.77 -41.21
CA SER A 804 -8.01 -12.83 -42.60
C SER A 804 -8.70 -11.76 -43.45
N GLU A 805 -10.02 -11.62 -43.32
CA GLU A 805 -10.81 -10.62 -44.03
C GLU A 805 -10.41 -9.19 -43.64
N ALA A 806 -10.12 -8.95 -42.35
CA ALA A 806 -9.65 -7.65 -41.89
C ALA A 806 -8.26 -7.31 -42.45
N VAL A 807 -7.36 -8.30 -42.55
CA VAL A 807 -6.04 -8.12 -43.18
C VAL A 807 -6.17 -7.82 -44.68
N GLU A 808 -7.10 -8.48 -45.37
CA GLU A 808 -7.39 -8.18 -46.78
C GLU A 808 -8.00 -6.79 -46.97
N ALA A 809 -8.85 -6.34 -46.05
CA ALA A 809 -9.37 -4.98 -46.05
C ALA A 809 -8.23 -3.97 -45.84
N LEU A 810 -7.35 -4.20 -44.86
CA LEU A 810 -6.18 -3.37 -44.60
C LEU A 810 -5.21 -3.32 -45.80
N ASP A 811 -5.05 -4.42 -46.54
CA ASP A 811 -4.17 -4.46 -47.72
C ASP A 811 -4.69 -3.61 -48.89
N LYS A 812 -6.00 -3.44 -49.00
CA LYS A 812 -6.67 -2.62 -50.03
C LYS A 812 -6.73 -1.13 -49.67
N ASP A 813 -6.41 -0.78 -48.43
CA ASP A 813 -6.62 0.55 -47.89
C ASP A 813 -5.33 1.40 -47.92
N GLU A 814 -5.15 2.12 -49.01
CA GLU A 814 -3.93 2.88 -49.28
C GLU A 814 -3.69 4.05 -48.31
N VAL A 815 -4.73 4.56 -47.64
CA VAL A 815 -4.65 5.73 -46.74
C VAL A 815 -3.63 5.52 -45.62
N PHE A 816 -3.56 4.29 -45.10
CA PHE A 816 -2.67 3.98 -43.98
C PHE A 816 -1.19 3.93 -44.38
N HIS A 817 -0.88 3.73 -45.66
CA HIS A 817 0.51 3.63 -46.13
C HIS A 817 1.30 4.90 -45.86
N ASP A 818 0.68 6.05 -46.12
CA ASP A 818 1.32 7.35 -45.95
C ASP A 818 1.35 7.78 -44.46
N LEU A 819 0.23 7.60 -43.76
CA LEU A 819 0.07 8.08 -42.38
C LEU A 819 0.74 7.21 -41.32
N LEU A 820 0.73 5.88 -41.47
CA LEU A 820 1.37 4.97 -40.51
C LEU A 820 2.77 4.55 -40.96
N GLY A 821 3.01 4.48 -42.27
CA GLY A 821 4.27 4.05 -42.85
C GLY A 821 4.21 2.61 -43.35
N GLN A 822 4.64 2.41 -44.59
CA GLN A 822 4.58 1.14 -45.30
C GLN A 822 5.27 -0.02 -44.55
N LYS A 823 6.43 0.23 -43.94
CA LYS A 823 7.20 -0.84 -43.28
C LYS A 823 6.49 -1.39 -42.03
N LEU A 824 5.90 -0.51 -41.21
CA LEU A 824 5.13 -0.90 -40.05
C LEU A 824 3.88 -1.69 -40.45
N LEU A 825 3.16 -1.24 -41.49
CA LEU A 825 2.01 -1.98 -42.03
C LEU A 825 2.38 -3.38 -42.51
N VAL A 826 3.52 -3.54 -43.18
CA VAL A 826 4.01 -4.86 -43.59
C VAL A 826 4.26 -5.76 -42.37
N ALA A 827 4.88 -5.23 -41.31
CA ALA A 827 5.08 -6.00 -40.07
C ALA A 827 3.76 -6.41 -39.41
N ILE A 828 2.80 -5.48 -39.29
CA ILE A 828 1.45 -5.77 -38.74
C ILE A 828 0.80 -6.90 -39.55
N LYS A 829 0.70 -6.74 -40.88
CA LYS A 829 0.06 -7.75 -41.75
C LYS A 829 0.76 -9.11 -41.65
N GLY A 830 2.09 -9.13 -41.63
CA GLY A 830 2.86 -10.37 -41.50
C GLY A 830 2.58 -11.10 -40.19
N VAL A 831 2.51 -10.37 -39.07
CA VAL A 831 2.12 -10.94 -37.76
C VAL A 831 0.71 -11.51 -37.80
N ARG A 832 -0.28 -10.76 -38.31
CA ARG A 832 -1.68 -11.22 -38.40
C ARG A 832 -1.84 -12.47 -39.26
N LYS A 833 -1.18 -12.53 -40.41
CA LYS A 833 -1.22 -13.73 -41.28
C LYS A 833 -0.66 -14.96 -40.56
N SER A 834 0.43 -14.79 -39.82
CA SER A 834 1.02 -15.88 -39.04
C SER A 834 0.09 -16.33 -37.89
N GLU A 835 -0.61 -15.38 -37.23
CA GLU A 835 -1.62 -15.69 -36.22
C GLU A 835 -2.80 -16.48 -36.82
N VAL A 836 -3.32 -16.07 -37.98
CA VAL A 836 -4.37 -16.81 -38.71
C VAL A 836 -3.93 -18.23 -39.03
N GLU A 837 -2.72 -18.41 -39.58
CA GLU A 837 -2.21 -19.73 -39.93
C GLU A 837 -2.03 -20.63 -38.69
N TYR A 838 -1.49 -20.09 -37.60
CA TYR A 838 -1.24 -20.87 -36.40
C TYR A 838 -2.52 -21.35 -35.72
N TYR A 839 -3.47 -20.44 -35.46
CA TYR A 839 -4.69 -20.79 -34.72
C TYR A 839 -5.67 -21.63 -35.56
N SER A 840 -5.65 -21.49 -36.89
CA SER A 840 -6.41 -22.40 -37.77
C SER A 840 -5.89 -23.84 -37.71
N LYS A 841 -4.57 -24.04 -37.57
CA LYS A 841 -3.96 -25.37 -37.39
C LYS A 841 -4.05 -25.89 -35.95
N ASN A 842 -4.18 -25.00 -34.96
CA ASN A 842 -4.17 -25.36 -33.54
C ASN A 842 -5.33 -24.68 -32.78
N PRO A 843 -6.60 -25.08 -33.03
CA PRO A 843 -7.77 -24.38 -32.49
C PRO A 843 -7.75 -24.22 -30.96
N ASP A 844 -7.33 -25.24 -30.21
CA ASP A 844 -7.29 -25.20 -28.74
C ASP A 844 -6.22 -24.25 -28.16
N SER A 845 -5.30 -23.74 -28.99
CA SER A 845 -4.20 -22.89 -28.52
C SER A 845 -4.67 -21.49 -28.11
N TYR A 846 -5.92 -21.10 -28.40
CA TYR A 846 -6.49 -19.86 -27.87
C TYR A 846 -6.44 -19.81 -26.34
N LYS A 847 -6.52 -20.96 -25.66
CA LYS A 847 -6.40 -21.04 -24.18
C LYS A 847 -5.07 -20.51 -23.68
N GLN A 848 -4.00 -20.54 -24.48
CA GLN A 848 -2.72 -19.96 -24.11
C GLN A 848 -2.75 -18.42 -24.13
N LEU A 849 -3.67 -17.81 -24.89
CA LEU A 849 -3.82 -16.34 -24.94
C LEU A 849 -4.21 -15.78 -23.57
N ILE A 850 -4.94 -16.55 -22.77
CA ILE A 850 -5.36 -16.20 -21.39
C ILE A 850 -4.16 -15.81 -20.51
N HIS A 851 -2.98 -16.37 -20.77
CA HIS A 851 -1.76 -16.07 -20.01
C HIS A 851 -0.96 -14.90 -20.58
N ARG A 852 -1.23 -14.49 -21.81
CA ARG A 852 -0.46 -13.50 -22.58
C ARG A 852 -1.17 -12.14 -22.59
N TYR A 853 -2.49 -12.17 -22.68
CA TYR A 853 -3.42 -11.03 -22.62
C TYR A 853 -4.21 -11.12 -21.33
#